data_AF-A0A0Q9RCY0-F1
#
_entry.id   AF-A0A0Q9RCY0-F1
#
_cell.length_a   1.000
_cell.length_b   1.000
_cell.length_c   1.000
_cell.angle_alpha   90.00
_cell.angle_beta   90.00
_cell.angle_gamma   90.00
#
_symmetry.space_group_name_H-M   'P 1'
#
loop_
_entity.id
_entity.type
_entity.pdbx_description
1 polymer ?
#
loop_
_entity_poly.entity_id
_entity_poly.type
_entity_poly.pdbx_seq_one_letter_code
_entity_poly.pdbx_strand_id
1 'polypeptide(L)'
;MLDPASRLAPSRYRTGNPVADDPARVARVALVGVHGFGARHLDNLRRLEDDGAARLVAVADPRPPEDGTLGAGVGVFNNLEDLLAAGVAPDVVVIATPIQAHAPLAHAAIEAGADVYVEKPPVASMEQYHSLLAAADKAGVAVQTGFQSLGSAALDRLDDLVASGSLGSVRGVSALGTWVRTRGYFGRSRWAGKRTLDGVDVVDGVATNPLAHAVATALRVAGARKTSDVATVETDLYRAHDIECDDTSTIRVRTASGTVVMLALTLCAAEQTRPSVTLHGTQGTAVLYYTEDELAVTTADGTVIEHFGRANLLENLLEHRASGTPLLSPLACSGAFMRVLDAVRLAPPPQPIDPSYVTWIGDGDEAHPVVHGIEDLLQRACHAQATIGELCPGWARPSPSSSVSPSSLPLVLDGREVGFYRDGIAVSPFLSPRPYLHPVATRDGVIVTDHFPADHVWHLGAGIAVQDVDGVNVWGGRTYRREAQGYVWRADHGRISRTGITQHGDSLEETLRWSGPDGGALLHEARRISWRTVNEAAWALTIDFSLTPAGENPVALGSPGSNGRSGGGYGGFFWRLPTSENITITTADASGEAGVHGTVSDWLCWQGIFSGRPATLLFLPNDNAIDPWFVRAEGYPGVGLALAWDRPVTTTREAPLARSVTILIADGALTPDAVSTLAAEERHP
;
A
#
# COMPACT_ATOMS: atom_id res chain seq x y z
N MET A 1 -16.65 11.15 -3.01
CA MET A 1 -16.99 12.55 -3.31
C MET A 1 -16.71 13.30 -2.02
N LEU A 2 -15.73 14.20 -1.97
CA LEU A 2 -15.47 15.03 -0.78
C LEU A 2 -16.78 15.74 -0.44
N ASP A 3 -17.35 15.42 0.72
CA ASP A 3 -18.51 16.10 1.29
C ASP A 3 -18.01 17.40 1.93
N PRO A 4 -18.39 18.60 1.46
CA PRO A 4 -17.92 19.84 2.03
C PRO A 4 -18.87 20.38 3.12
N ALA A 5 -19.77 19.57 3.69
CA ALA A 5 -20.66 20.02 4.76
C ALA A 5 -19.96 20.28 6.13
N SER A 6 -18.62 20.27 6.21
CA SER A 6 -17.91 20.83 7.35
C SER A 6 -17.91 22.36 7.24
N ARG A 7 -18.64 23.03 8.15
CA ARG A 7 -18.68 24.49 8.30
C ARG A 7 -17.26 25.08 8.20
N LEU A 8 -16.96 25.70 7.06
CA LEU A 8 -15.75 26.47 6.83
C LEU A 8 -15.68 27.57 7.90
N ALA A 9 -14.60 27.60 8.66
CA ALA A 9 -14.35 28.70 9.59
C ALA A 9 -14.03 29.96 8.78
N PRO A 10 -14.67 31.12 9.07
CA PRO A 10 -14.31 32.38 8.43
C PRO A 10 -12.85 32.71 8.74
N SER A 11 -12.11 33.13 7.71
CA SER A 11 -10.71 33.55 7.79
C SER A 11 -10.49 34.55 8.93
N ARG A 12 -9.60 34.22 9.86
CA ARG A 12 -9.18 35.09 10.99
C ARG A 12 -7.90 35.85 10.67
N TYR A 13 -7.81 36.58 9.57
CA TYR A 13 -6.77 37.63 9.41
C TYR A 13 -7.22 38.75 8.47
N ARG A 14 -7.98 39.72 9.02
CA ARG A 14 -8.07 41.09 8.46
C ARG A 14 -8.18 42.10 9.60
N THR A 15 -7.05 42.59 10.09
CA THR A 15 -6.95 43.90 10.75
C THR A 15 -6.05 44.78 9.89
N GLY A 16 -6.64 45.35 8.84
CA GLY A 16 -6.02 46.32 7.95
C GLY A 16 -7.12 47.12 7.24
N ASN A 17 -6.92 48.44 7.15
CA ASN A 17 -7.89 49.43 6.67
C ASN A 17 -8.64 49.05 5.37
N PRO A 18 -9.89 49.52 5.19
CA PRO A 18 -10.65 49.29 3.96
C PRO A 18 -9.96 50.01 2.80
N VAL A 19 -9.41 49.24 1.87
CA VAL A 19 -9.01 49.76 0.56
C VAL A 19 -10.30 49.94 -0.24
N ALA A 20 -10.54 51.16 -0.71
CA ALA A 20 -11.71 51.52 -1.50
C ALA A 20 -11.85 50.67 -2.76
N ASP A 21 -13.10 50.35 -3.11
CA ASP A 21 -13.52 49.66 -4.34
C ASP A 21 -12.95 50.32 -5.60
N ASP A 22 -12.00 49.64 -6.24
CA ASP A 22 -11.69 49.87 -7.65
C ASP A 22 -12.33 48.74 -8.47
N PRO A 23 -13.41 49.01 -9.23
CA PRO A 23 -14.08 48.02 -10.07
C PRO A 23 -13.19 47.46 -11.20
N ALA A 24 -11.99 48.02 -11.44
CA ALA A 24 -10.98 47.45 -12.34
C ALA A 24 -10.19 46.27 -11.71
N ARG A 25 -10.40 45.96 -10.42
CA ARG A 25 -9.59 45.00 -9.66
C ARG A 25 -10.27 43.64 -9.40
N VAL A 26 -11.60 43.55 -9.53
CA VAL A 26 -12.36 42.31 -9.32
C VAL A 26 -12.20 41.38 -10.53
N ALA A 27 -11.71 40.16 -10.31
CA ALA A 27 -11.43 39.23 -11.40
C ALA A 27 -12.71 38.75 -12.09
N ARG A 28 -12.73 38.80 -13.41
CA ARG A 28 -13.79 38.29 -14.28
C ARG A 28 -13.57 36.81 -14.52
N VAL A 29 -14.49 35.98 -14.07
CA VAL A 29 -14.40 34.52 -14.15
C VAL A 29 -15.40 33.97 -15.16
N ALA A 30 -14.95 33.06 -16.02
CA ALA A 30 -15.81 32.22 -16.83
C ALA A 30 -15.77 30.76 -16.34
N LEU A 31 -16.92 30.08 -16.33
CA LEU A 31 -17.03 28.66 -15.96
C LEU A 31 -17.41 27.80 -17.18
N VAL A 32 -16.60 26.79 -17.47
CA VAL A 32 -16.83 25.82 -18.54
C VAL A 32 -17.17 24.46 -17.92
N GLY A 33 -18.37 23.96 -18.22
CA GLY A 33 -18.96 22.80 -17.53
C GLY A 33 -19.70 23.23 -16.27
N VAL A 34 -21.03 23.33 -16.34
CA VAL A 34 -21.87 23.86 -15.23
C VAL A 34 -22.61 22.78 -14.44
N HIS A 35 -22.55 21.53 -14.90
CA HIS A 35 -23.21 20.39 -14.28
C HIS A 35 -22.25 19.56 -13.41
N GLY A 36 -22.78 18.67 -12.59
CA GLY A 36 -21.97 17.80 -11.73
C GLY A 36 -21.11 18.62 -10.76
N PHE A 37 -19.79 18.54 -10.88
CA PHE A 37 -18.88 19.35 -10.04
C PHE A 37 -18.88 20.84 -10.43
N GLY A 38 -19.24 21.18 -11.67
CA GLY A 38 -19.43 22.56 -12.12
C GLY A 38 -20.48 23.32 -11.31
N ALA A 39 -21.53 22.63 -10.85
CA ALA A 39 -22.55 23.24 -9.98
C ALA A 39 -21.97 23.71 -8.64
N ARG A 40 -20.98 22.98 -8.10
CA ARG A 40 -20.26 23.40 -6.88
C ARG A 40 -19.38 24.64 -7.14
N HIS A 41 -18.81 24.74 -8.33
CA HIS A 41 -18.09 25.94 -8.75
C HIS A 41 -19.02 27.14 -8.92
N LEU A 42 -20.24 26.95 -9.44
CA LEU A 42 -21.27 28.00 -9.45
C LEU A 42 -21.62 28.50 -8.05
N ASP A 43 -21.85 27.59 -7.10
CA ASP A 43 -22.15 27.97 -5.71
C ASP A 43 -20.98 28.71 -5.06
N ASN A 44 -19.75 28.25 -5.29
CA ASN A 44 -18.55 28.93 -4.81
C ASN A 44 -18.39 30.31 -5.45
N LEU A 45 -18.63 30.44 -6.76
CA LEU A 45 -18.54 31.71 -7.48
C LEU A 45 -19.60 32.70 -7.01
N ARG A 46 -20.84 32.28 -6.78
CA ARG A 46 -21.89 33.14 -6.18
C ARG A 46 -21.44 33.71 -4.84
N ARG A 47 -20.88 32.86 -3.95
CA ARG A 47 -20.31 33.33 -2.68
C ARG A 47 -19.18 34.34 -2.89
N LEU A 48 -18.27 34.08 -3.83
CA LEU A 48 -17.16 35.00 -4.13
C LEU A 48 -17.65 36.32 -4.76
N GLU A 49 -18.75 36.30 -5.50
CA GLU A 49 -19.42 37.50 -6.01
C GLU A 49 -20.04 38.31 -4.88
N ASP A 50 -20.75 37.66 -3.96
CA ASP A 50 -21.33 38.30 -2.77
C ASP A 50 -20.24 38.93 -1.88
N ASP A 51 -19.08 38.27 -1.78
CA ASP A 51 -17.89 38.75 -1.05
C ASP A 51 -17.09 39.84 -1.82
N GLY A 52 -17.47 40.15 -3.06
CA GLY A 52 -16.78 41.12 -3.94
C GLY A 52 -15.39 40.65 -4.41
N ALA A 53 -15.08 39.36 -4.27
CA ALA A 53 -13.77 38.79 -4.60
C ALA A 53 -13.62 38.40 -6.08
N ALA A 54 -14.73 38.06 -6.75
CA ALA A 54 -14.76 37.70 -8.16
C ALA A 54 -16.09 38.13 -8.80
N ARG A 55 -16.17 38.06 -10.14
CA ARG A 55 -17.40 38.26 -10.91
C ARG A 55 -17.55 37.17 -11.96
N LEU A 56 -18.62 36.39 -11.91
CA LEU A 56 -18.99 35.46 -12.98
C LEU A 56 -19.49 36.27 -14.18
N VAL A 57 -18.75 36.24 -15.29
CA VAL A 57 -19.11 36.99 -16.51
C VAL A 57 -19.78 36.13 -17.56
N ALA A 58 -19.48 34.83 -17.57
CA ALA A 58 -20.05 33.91 -18.55
C ALA A 58 -19.94 32.44 -18.09
N VAL A 59 -20.82 31.61 -18.62
CA VAL A 59 -20.74 30.16 -18.55
C VAL A 59 -20.74 29.54 -19.95
N ALA A 60 -20.10 28.40 -20.10
CA ALA A 60 -20.10 27.62 -21.33
C ALA A 60 -20.40 26.15 -21.05
N ASP A 61 -21.49 25.62 -21.62
CA ASP A 61 -21.85 24.20 -21.53
C ASP A 61 -22.75 23.79 -22.71
N PRO A 62 -22.51 22.64 -23.38
CA PRO A 62 -23.39 22.14 -24.44
C PRO A 62 -24.83 21.89 -23.98
N ARG A 63 -25.06 21.68 -22.68
CA ARG A 63 -26.38 21.79 -22.04
C ARG A 63 -26.40 23.07 -21.21
N PRO A 64 -27.08 24.13 -21.67
CA PRO A 64 -27.17 25.36 -20.89
C PRO A 64 -27.80 25.10 -19.51
N PRO A 65 -27.43 25.89 -18.49
CA PRO A 65 -28.07 25.80 -17.18
C PRO A 65 -29.55 26.21 -17.25
N GLU A 66 -30.32 25.83 -16.24
CA GLU A 66 -31.74 26.18 -16.16
C GLU A 66 -31.95 27.70 -16.08
N ASP A 67 -33.01 28.18 -16.73
CA ASP A 67 -33.35 29.60 -16.73
C ASP A 67 -33.50 30.16 -15.31
N GLY A 68 -32.93 31.34 -15.06
CA GLY A 68 -33.01 32.01 -13.76
C GLY A 68 -32.03 31.48 -12.69
N THR A 69 -31.20 30.49 -13.01
CA THR A 69 -30.14 30.03 -12.09
C THR A 69 -28.92 30.95 -12.05
N LEU A 70 -28.70 31.76 -13.09
CA LEU A 70 -27.56 32.67 -13.16
C LEU A 70 -27.97 34.11 -12.85
N GLY A 71 -27.01 34.89 -12.31
CA GLY A 71 -27.19 36.32 -12.08
C GLY A 71 -27.43 37.11 -13.37
N ALA A 72 -28.05 38.28 -13.24
CA ALA A 72 -28.28 39.17 -14.37
C ALA A 72 -26.96 39.60 -15.02
N GLY A 73 -26.84 39.41 -16.34
CA GLY A 73 -25.65 39.80 -17.11
C GLY A 73 -24.56 38.73 -17.25
N VAL A 74 -24.79 37.51 -16.74
CA VAL A 74 -23.93 36.35 -17.06
C VAL A 74 -24.26 35.86 -18.46
N GLY A 75 -23.28 35.87 -19.37
CA GLY A 75 -23.44 35.32 -20.71
C GLY A 75 -23.53 33.78 -20.69
N VAL A 76 -24.37 33.20 -21.54
CA VAL A 76 -24.52 31.74 -21.67
C VAL A 76 -24.10 31.33 -23.07
N PHE A 77 -23.13 30.42 -23.16
CA PHE A 77 -22.56 29.95 -24.41
C PHE A 77 -22.58 28.42 -24.48
N ASN A 78 -22.50 27.87 -25.69
CA ASN A 78 -22.46 26.41 -25.88
C ASN A 78 -21.08 25.82 -25.59
N ASN A 79 -20.02 26.60 -25.81
CA ASN A 79 -18.63 26.18 -25.64
C ASN A 79 -17.74 27.42 -25.40
N LEU A 80 -16.48 27.17 -25.02
CA LEU A 80 -15.51 28.23 -24.70
C LEU A 80 -15.09 29.03 -25.94
N GLU A 81 -15.03 28.41 -27.12
CA GLU A 81 -14.66 29.09 -28.37
C GLU A 81 -15.69 30.17 -28.73
N ASP A 82 -16.98 29.85 -28.67
CA ASP A 82 -18.08 30.80 -28.91
C ASP A 82 -18.05 31.96 -27.88
N LEU A 83 -17.76 31.65 -26.63
CA LEU A 83 -17.61 32.64 -25.55
C LEU A 83 -16.50 33.64 -25.88
N LEU A 84 -15.32 33.14 -26.26
CA LEU A 84 -14.17 33.98 -26.61
C LEU A 84 -14.40 34.76 -27.91
N ALA A 85 -15.01 34.13 -28.92
CA ALA A 85 -15.35 34.75 -30.20
C ALA A 85 -16.38 35.89 -30.06
N ALA A 86 -17.26 35.82 -29.05
CA ALA A 86 -18.19 36.90 -28.71
C ALA A 86 -17.52 38.11 -28.04
N GLY A 87 -16.19 38.10 -27.86
CA GLY A 87 -15.43 39.19 -27.25
C GLY A 87 -15.47 39.21 -25.73
N VAL A 88 -15.93 38.12 -25.09
CA VAL A 88 -15.83 37.98 -23.64
C VAL A 88 -14.37 37.70 -23.28
N ALA A 89 -13.74 38.63 -22.56
CA ALA A 89 -12.40 38.48 -22.01
C ALA A 89 -12.47 38.17 -20.50
N PRO A 90 -12.44 36.89 -20.09
CA PRO A 90 -12.28 36.52 -18.68
C PRO A 90 -10.83 36.66 -18.23
N ASP A 91 -10.61 37.06 -16.97
CA ASP A 91 -9.30 37.00 -16.31
C ASP A 91 -8.96 35.56 -15.89
N VAL A 92 -9.97 34.78 -15.51
CA VAL A 92 -9.85 33.39 -15.06
C VAL A 92 -10.86 32.51 -15.77
N VAL A 93 -10.45 31.34 -16.25
CA VAL A 93 -11.34 30.30 -16.77
C VAL A 93 -11.29 29.08 -15.86
N VAL A 94 -12.45 28.70 -15.32
CA VAL A 94 -12.64 27.47 -14.54
C VAL A 94 -13.15 26.37 -15.47
N ILE A 95 -12.44 25.25 -15.57
CA ILE A 95 -12.78 24.11 -16.41
C ILE A 95 -13.19 22.93 -15.52
N ALA A 96 -14.48 22.61 -15.52
CA ALA A 96 -15.10 21.52 -14.76
C ALA A 96 -15.83 20.53 -15.69
N THR A 97 -15.18 20.16 -16.79
CA THR A 97 -15.71 19.26 -17.82
C THR A 97 -15.23 17.82 -17.63
N PRO A 98 -15.66 16.85 -18.44
CA PRO A 98 -14.97 15.56 -18.54
C PRO A 98 -13.50 15.73 -18.94
N ILE A 99 -12.62 14.88 -18.40
CA ILE A 99 -11.16 14.99 -18.52
C ILE A 99 -10.66 15.09 -19.96
N GLN A 100 -11.29 14.37 -20.91
CA GLN A 100 -10.89 14.38 -22.31
C GLN A 100 -11.02 15.77 -22.97
N ALA A 101 -11.82 16.67 -22.38
CA ALA A 101 -11.97 18.04 -22.85
C ALA A 101 -11.02 19.04 -22.16
N HIS A 102 -10.31 18.64 -21.10
CA HIS A 102 -9.47 19.56 -20.33
C HIS A 102 -8.36 20.19 -21.16
N ALA A 103 -7.56 19.39 -21.86
CA ALA A 103 -6.42 19.88 -22.63
C ALA A 103 -6.81 20.92 -23.70
N PRO A 104 -7.75 20.63 -24.64
CA PRO A 104 -8.12 21.63 -25.65
C PRO A 104 -8.75 22.90 -25.05
N LEU A 105 -9.59 22.77 -24.01
CA LEU A 105 -10.19 23.94 -23.35
C LEU A 105 -9.16 24.79 -22.60
N ALA A 106 -8.21 24.14 -21.92
CA ALA A 106 -7.16 24.83 -21.19
C ALA A 106 -6.19 25.55 -22.15
N HIS A 107 -5.84 24.94 -23.29
CA HIS A 107 -5.09 25.62 -24.34
C HIS A 107 -5.82 26.87 -24.86
N ALA A 108 -7.11 26.77 -25.18
CA ALA A 108 -7.89 27.92 -25.66
C ALA A 108 -7.95 29.06 -24.63
N ALA A 109 -8.11 28.73 -23.34
CA ALA A 109 -8.09 29.73 -22.27
C ALA A 109 -6.71 30.42 -22.10
N ILE A 110 -5.63 29.63 -22.17
CA ILE A 110 -4.25 30.14 -22.09
C ILE A 110 -3.92 31.03 -23.29
N GLU A 111 -4.34 30.65 -24.51
CA GLU A 111 -4.16 31.44 -25.73
C GLU A 111 -4.92 32.78 -25.68
N ALA A 112 -6.06 32.81 -24.98
CA ALA A 112 -6.79 34.04 -24.68
C ALA A 112 -6.14 34.90 -23.57
N GLY A 113 -5.07 34.42 -22.94
CA GLY A 113 -4.35 35.11 -21.87
C GLY A 113 -5.01 35.02 -20.48
N ALA A 114 -5.94 34.08 -20.28
CA ALA A 114 -6.59 33.88 -19.00
C ALA A 114 -5.80 32.91 -18.10
N ASP A 115 -5.81 33.18 -16.79
CA ASP A 115 -5.41 32.19 -15.80
C ASP A 115 -6.40 31.02 -15.80
N VAL A 116 -5.94 29.81 -15.57
CA VAL A 116 -6.77 28.60 -15.66
C VAL A 116 -6.87 27.90 -14.32
N TYR A 117 -8.10 27.63 -13.90
CA TYR A 117 -8.38 26.57 -12.94
C TYR A 117 -8.89 25.37 -13.73
N VAL A 118 -8.21 24.22 -13.65
CA VAL A 118 -8.64 22.98 -14.31
C VAL A 118 -8.92 21.90 -13.27
N GLU A 119 -10.08 21.26 -13.35
CA GLU A 119 -10.42 20.16 -12.45
C GLU A 119 -9.44 18.98 -12.59
N LYS A 120 -9.40 18.15 -11.55
CA LYS A 120 -8.53 16.97 -11.52
C LYS A 120 -9.14 15.79 -12.29
N PRO A 121 -8.31 14.92 -12.90
CA PRO A 121 -6.91 15.17 -13.29
C PRO A 121 -6.76 16.31 -14.30
N PRO A 122 -5.61 17.01 -14.33
CA PRO A 122 -5.46 18.18 -15.20
C PRO A 122 -5.58 17.84 -16.68
N VAL A 123 -5.07 16.67 -17.11
CA VAL A 123 -5.13 16.16 -18.49
C VAL A 123 -5.02 14.63 -18.48
N ALA A 124 -5.25 13.99 -19.63
CA ALA A 124 -5.32 12.52 -19.73
C ALA A 124 -4.00 11.84 -20.14
N SER A 125 -2.94 12.57 -20.50
CA SER A 125 -1.65 11.97 -20.87
C SER A 125 -0.44 12.86 -20.52
N MET A 126 0.74 12.25 -20.43
CA MET A 126 2.01 13.00 -20.25
C MET A 126 2.31 13.97 -21.40
N GLU A 127 1.90 13.63 -22.63
CA GLU A 127 2.08 14.50 -23.80
C GLU A 127 1.25 15.78 -23.66
N GLN A 128 -0.04 15.64 -23.34
CA GLN A 128 -0.91 16.78 -23.08
C GLN A 128 -0.39 17.63 -21.91
N TYR A 129 0.16 16.99 -20.87
CA TYR A 129 0.69 17.68 -19.70
C TYR A 129 1.89 18.56 -20.05
N HIS A 130 2.85 18.04 -20.79
CA HIS A 130 4.01 18.82 -21.23
C HIS A 130 3.60 19.94 -22.20
N SER A 131 2.66 19.68 -23.12
CA SER A 131 2.17 20.70 -24.05
C SER A 131 1.48 21.84 -23.29
N LEU A 132 0.64 21.51 -22.29
CA LEU A 132 -0.07 22.50 -21.50
C LEU A 132 0.87 23.33 -20.61
N LEU A 133 1.89 22.70 -20.00
CA LEU A 133 2.93 23.41 -19.26
C LEU A 133 3.66 24.43 -20.14
N ALA A 134 4.10 23.99 -21.32
CA ALA A 134 4.82 24.86 -22.25
C ALA A 134 3.95 26.03 -22.74
N ALA A 135 2.65 25.80 -22.95
CA ALA A 135 1.71 26.84 -23.32
C ALA A 135 1.53 27.87 -22.19
N ALA A 136 1.33 27.41 -20.95
CA ALA A 136 1.18 28.27 -19.78
C ALA A 136 2.43 29.14 -19.55
N ASP A 137 3.62 28.52 -19.59
CA ASP A 137 4.91 29.22 -19.44
C ASP A 137 5.12 30.27 -20.54
N LYS A 138 4.76 29.95 -21.79
CA LYS A 138 4.88 30.88 -22.93
C LYS A 138 3.92 32.07 -22.82
N ALA A 139 2.70 31.84 -22.34
CA ALA A 139 1.70 32.89 -22.17
C ALA A 139 1.92 33.70 -20.89
N GLY A 140 2.68 33.18 -19.92
CA GLY A 140 2.90 33.83 -18.63
C GLY A 140 1.66 33.81 -17.74
N VAL A 141 0.79 32.82 -17.89
CA VAL A 141 -0.45 32.67 -17.12
C VAL A 141 -0.32 31.58 -16.07
N ALA A 142 -1.10 31.71 -15.00
CA ALA A 142 -1.15 30.76 -13.91
C ALA A 142 -2.12 29.60 -14.23
N VAL A 143 -1.72 28.36 -13.91
CA VAL A 143 -2.61 27.20 -14.01
C VAL A 143 -2.67 26.46 -12.67
N GLN A 144 -3.86 26.44 -12.06
CA GLN A 144 -4.18 25.73 -10.82
C GLN A 144 -4.94 24.44 -11.16
N THR A 145 -4.47 23.30 -10.66
CA THR A 145 -5.13 22.00 -10.79
C THR A 145 -6.03 21.73 -9.58
N GLY A 146 -7.23 21.21 -9.78
CA GLY A 146 -8.28 21.03 -8.76
C GLY A 146 -8.05 19.96 -7.68
N PHE A 147 -6.81 19.70 -7.27
CA PHE A 147 -6.51 18.81 -6.14
C PHE A 147 -6.78 19.50 -4.79
N GLN A 148 -8.05 19.70 -4.45
CA GLN A 148 -8.50 20.37 -3.21
C GLN A 148 -7.82 19.89 -1.92
N SER A 149 -7.46 18.61 -1.83
CA SER A 149 -6.72 18.06 -0.69
C SER A 149 -5.34 18.69 -0.47
N LEU A 150 -4.74 19.32 -1.49
CA LEU A 150 -3.48 20.05 -1.39
C LEU A 150 -3.62 21.43 -0.74
N GLY A 151 -4.85 21.90 -0.51
CA GLY A 151 -5.12 23.13 0.25
C GLY A 151 -5.15 22.95 1.78
N SER A 152 -4.91 21.73 2.29
CA SER A 152 -4.96 21.43 3.71
C SER A 152 -3.73 21.96 4.47
N ALA A 153 -3.94 22.70 5.55
CA ALA A 153 -2.85 23.16 6.42
C ALA A 153 -2.16 22.01 7.19
N ALA A 154 -2.77 20.81 7.22
CA ALA A 154 -2.14 19.62 7.77
C ALA A 154 -0.86 19.20 7.01
N LEU A 155 -0.71 19.62 5.74
CA LEU A 155 0.47 19.33 4.93
C LEU A 155 1.71 20.07 5.45
N ASP A 156 1.55 21.31 5.92
CA ASP A 156 2.65 22.07 6.51
C ASP A 156 3.08 21.43 7.84
N ARG A 157 2.10 20.97 8.64
CA ARG A 157 2.37 20.21 9.87
C ARG A 157 3.13 18.91 9.60
N LEU A 158 2.82 18.22 8.51
CA LEU A 158 3.55 17.01 8.09
C LEU A 158 4.98 17.33 7.67
N ASP A 159 5.21 18.44 6.95
CA ASP A 159 6.55 18.90 6.60
C ASP A 159 7.36 19.22 7.89
N ASP A 160 6.74 19.85 8.89
CA ASP A 160 7.37 20.11 10.19
C ASP A 160 7.76 18.82 10.92
N LEU A 161 6.90 17.80 10.91
CA LEU A 161 7.19 16.50 11.54
C LEU A 161 8.38 15.78 10.89
N VAL A 162 8.51 15.90 9.57
CA VAL A 162 9.66 15.35 8.83
C VAL A 162 10.91 16.15 9.15
N ALA A 163 10.83 17.48 9.11
CA ALA A 163 11.97 18.37 9.34
C ALA A 163 12.52 18.30 10.76
N SER A 164 11.63 18.18 11.77
CA SER A 164 12.03 18.04 13.17
C SER A 164 12.60 16.66 13.52
N GLY A 165 12.36 15.65 12.68
CA GLY A 165 12.69 14.26 12.96
C GLY A 165 11.82 13.64 14.06
N SER A 166 10.66 14.23 14.40
CA SER A 166 9.78 13.73 15.48
C SER A 166 9.24 12.32 15.23
N LEU A 167 9.21 11.87 13.98
CA LEU A 167 8.83 10.50 13.60
C LEU A 167 10.06 9.60 13.37
N GLY A 168 11.27 10.08 13.64
CA GLY A 168 12.51 9.43 13.23
C GLY A 168 12.73 9.49 11.72
N SER A 169 13.44 8.51 11.18
CA SER A 169 13.69 8.38 9.74
C SER A 169 12.42 7.91 9.02
N VAL A 170 12.11 8.53 7.89
CA VAL A 170 10.97 8.14 7.04
C VAL A 170 11.27 6.80 6.36
N ARG A 171 10.40 5.82 6.56
CA ARG A 171 10.41 4.50 5.91
C ARG A 171 9.59 4.49 4.62
N GLY A 172 8.60 5.38 4.52
CA GLY A 172 7.81 5.61 3.30
C GLY A 172 6.47 6.28 3.58
N VAL A 173 5.66 6.37 2.55
CA VAL A 173 4.31 6.93 2.59
C VAL A 173 3.33 5.91 2.04
N SER A 174 2.12 5.86 2.57
CA SER A 174 1.04 5.07 1.95
C SER A 174 -0.25 5.86 1.84
N ALA A 175 -1.05 5.57 0.82
CA ALA A 175 -2.44 6.00 0.71
C ALA A 175 -3.34 4.77 0.81
N LEU A 176 -4.31 4.82 1.71
CA LEU A 176 -5.36 3.80 1.84
C LEU A 176 -6.71 4.42 1.49
N GLY A 177 -7.45 3.78 0.60
CA GLY A 177 -8.82 4.17 0.30
C GLY A 177 -9.69 2.96 0.04
N THR A 178 -10.65 2.70 0.93
CA THR A 178 -11.63 1.62 0.78
C THR A 178 -13.01 2.26 0.62
N TRP A 179 -13.37 2.54 -0.63
CA TRP A 179 -14.65 3.14 -0.97
C TRP A 179 -15.60 2.10 -1.54
N VAL A 180 -16.88 2.46 -1.59
CA VAL A 180 -17.94 1.67 -2.22
C VAL A 180 -18.49 2.47 -3.40
N ARG A 181 -18.51 1.89 -4.60
CA ARG A 181 -19.19 2.47 -5.76
C ARG A 181 -20.19 1.50 -6.35
N THR A 182 -21.34 2.02 -6.73
CA THR A 182 -22.45 1.23 -7.27
C THR A 182 -22.40 1.17 -8.79
N ARG A 183 -23.24 0.33 -9.40
CA ARG A 183 -23.45 0.35 -10.86
C ARG A 183 -23.91 1.72 -11.36
N GLY A 184 -24.82 2.38 -10.63
CA GLY A 184 -25.31 3.72 -10.94
C GLY A 184 -24.19 4.76 -10.98
N TYR A 185 -23.17 4.63 -10.12
CA TYR A 185 -21.97 5.48 -10.21
C TYR A 185 -21.32 5.38 -11.59
N PHE A 186 -21.13 4.18 -12.13
CA PHE A 186 -20.54 3.99 -13.46
C PHE A 186 -21.54 4.21 -14.61
N GLY A 187 -22.85 4.22 -14.33
CA GLY A 187 -23.90 4.61 -15.28
C GLY A 187 -24.08 6.13 -15.45
N ARG A 188 -23.47 6.96 -14.60
CA ARG A 188 -23.69 8.42 -14.55
C ARG A 188 -23.32 9.17 -15.84
N SER A 189 -22.41 8.63 -16.65
CA SER A 189 -21.93 9.25 -17.87
C SER A 189 -21.27 8.24 -18.81
N ARG A 190 -21.20 8.54 -20.12
CA ARG A 190 -20.56 7.67 -21.12
C ARG A 190 -19.07 7.40 -20.86
N TRP A 191 -18.39 8.27 -20.12
CA TRP A 191 -16.95 8.19 -19.85
C TRP A 191 -16.63 7.47 -18.53
N ALA A 192 -17.63 7.22 -17.68
CA ALA A 192 -17.40 6.65 -16.37
C ALA A 192 -16.85 5.21 -16.47
N GLY A 193 -15.76 4.93 -15.73
CA GLY A 193 -15.06 3.64 -15.76
C GLY A 193 -14.36 3.32 -17.09
N LYS A 194 -14.25 4.27 -18.02
CA LYS A 194 -13.63 4.06 -19.34
C LYS A 194 -12.13 4.34 -19.33
N ARG A 195 -11.38 3.54 -20.11
CA ARG A 195 -9.98 3.84 -20.42
C ARG A 195 -9.91 4.86 -21.55
N THR A 196 -10.71 4.66 -22.60
CA THR A 196 -10.83 5.54 -23.76
C THR A 196 -12.29 5.76 -24.13
N LEU A 197 -12.58 6.91 -24.74
CA LEU A 197 -13.89 7.24 -25.29
C LEU A 197 -13.70 7.91 -26.65
N ASP A 198 -14.34 7.37 -27.68
CA ASP A 198 -14.30 7.93 -29.04
C ASP A 198 -12.86 8.21 -29.54
N GLY A 199 -11.90 7.35 -29.16
CA GLY A 199 -10.48 7.45 -29.53
C GLY A 199 -9.63 8.35 -28.64
N VAL A 200 -10.20 8.96 -27.59
CA VAL A 200 -9.48 9.85 -26.65
C VAL A 200 -9.33 9.18 -25.28
N ASP A 201 -8.15 9.36 -24.66
CA ASP A 201 -7.86 8.87 -23.32
C ASP A 201 -8.77 9.53 -22.27
N VAL A 202 -9.31 8.72 -21.35
CA VAL A 202 -10.14 9.14 -20.21
C VAL A 202 -9.48 8.72 -18.90
N VAL A 203 -9.10 7.44 -18.80
CA VAL A 203 -8.42 6.87 -17.63
C VAL A 203 -9.24 7.06 -16.34
N ASP A 204 -10.51 6.65 -16.32
CA ASP A 204 -11.42 6.79 -15.15
C ASP A 204 -11.29 5.64 -14.12
N GLY A 205 -10.07 5.36 -13.67
CA GLY A 205 -9.77 4.32 -12.68
C GLY A 205 -9.74 4.81 -11.24
N VAL A 206 -9.69 3.87 -10.28
CA VAL A 206 -9.72 4.16 -8.83
C VAL A 206 -8.64 5.16 -8.42
N ALA A 207 -7.42 5.01 -8.93
CA ALA A 207 -6.28 5.88 -8.61
C ALA A 207 -6.33 7.25 -9.31
N THR A 208 -7.03 7.36 -10.44
CA THR A 208 -6.95 8.52 -11.34
C THR A 208 -8.18 9.41 -11.28
N ASN A 209 -9.33 8.93 -10.78
CA ASN A 209 -10.48 9.81 -10.52
C ASN A 209 -11.01 9.73 -9.08
N PRO A 210 -11.65 8.64 -8.59
CA PRO A 210 -12.29 8.66 -7.27
C PRO A 210 -11.31 8.98 -6.14
N LEU A 211 -10.20 8.25 -6.07
CA LEU A 211 -9.18 8.39 -5.03
C LEU A 211 -7.94 9.18 -5.53
N ALA A 212 -8.07 9.96 -6.60
CA ALA A 212 -7.00 10.79 -7.14
C ALA A 212 -6.42 11.79 -6.13
N HIS A 213 -7.25 12.28 -5.20
CA HIS A 213 -6.78 13.12 -4.09
C HIS A 213 -5.85 12.35 -3.15
N ALA A 214 -6.13 11.08 -2.85
CA ALA A 214 -5.26 10.26 -2.02
C ALA A 214 -3.88 10.09 -2.68
N VAL A 215 -3.86 9.88 -4.01
CA VAL A 215 -2.64 9.80 -4.81
C VAL A 215 -1.85 11.11 -4.78
N ALA A 216 -2.48 12.24 -5.11
CA ALA A 216 -1.83 13.54 -5.13
C ALA A 216 -1.30 13.94 -3.74
N THR A 217 -2.08 13.71 -2.69
CA THR A 217 -1.68 13.99 -1.30
C THR A 217 -0.52 13.09 -0.86
N ALA A 218 -0.54 11.79 -1.15
CA ALA A 218 0.56 10.91 -0.78
C ALA A 218 1.88 11.26 -1.48
N LEU A 219 1.82 11.63 -2.77
CA LEU A 219 2.99 12.11 -3.52
C LEU A 219 3.53 13.41 -2.92
N ARG A 220 2.65 14.36 -2.57
CA ARG A 220 3.03 15.62 -1.90
C ARG A 220 3.68 15.38 -0.54
N VAL A 221 3.16 14.46 0.27
CA VAL A 221 3.72 14.09 1.58
C VAL A 221 5.08 13.40 1.42
N ALA A 222 5.27 12.63 0.33
CA ALA A 222 6.56 12.03 0.00
C ALA A 222 7.56 13.02 -0.64
N GLY A 223 7.20 14.30 -0.78
CA GLY A 223 8.02 15.33 -1.41
C GLY A 223 8.13 15.22 -2.93
N ALA A 224 7.31 14.38 -3.59
CA ALA A 224 7.29 14.22 -5.04
C ALA A 224 6.23 15.11 -5.69
N ARG A 225 6.66 16.08 -6.50
CA ARG A 225 5.76 17.04 -7.18
C ARG A 225 5.96 17.04 -8.69
N LYS A 226 7.20 16.95 -9.14
CA LYS A 226 7.60 17.00 -10.55
C LYS A 226 7.76 15.59 -11.13
N THR A 227 7.81 15.52 -12.45
CA THR A 227 8.10 14.28 -13.18
C THR A 227 9.48 13.70 -12.81
N SER A 228 10.47 14.58 -12.60
CA SER A 228 11.84 14.24 -12.18
C SER A 228 11.92 13.63 -10.79
N ASP A 229 10.90 13.84 -9.95
CA ASP A 229 10.89 13.34 -8.57
C ASP A 229 10.47 11.86 -8.51
N VAL A 230 10.08 11.27 -9.64
CA VAL A 230 9.62 9.88 -9.75
C VAL A 230 10.65 9.05 -10.51
N ALA A 231 11.26 8.07 -9.84
CA ALA A 231 12.18 7.13 -10.46
C ALA A 231 11.42 6.01 -11.19
N THR A 232 10.47 5.36 -10.51
CA THR A 232 9.68 4.25 -11.08
C THR A 232 8.23 4.30 -10.61
N VAL A 233 7.33 3.81 -11.46
CA VAL A 233 5.93 3.53 -11.11
C VAL A 233 5.65 2.09 -11.52
N GLU A 234 5.22 1.27 -10.55
CA GLU A 234 4.80 -0.10 -10.74
C GLU A 234 3.29 -0.18 -10.46
N THR A 235 2.51 -0.66 -11.42
CA THR A 235 1.05 -0.73 -11.34
C THR A 235 0.60 -2.18 -11.24
N ASP A 236 -0.35 -2.43 -10.35
CA ASP A 236 -0.97 -3.74 -10.16
C ASP A 236 -2.49 -3.53 -10.03
N LEU A 237 -3.20 -3.83 -11.13
CA LEU A 237 -4.51 -3.26 -11.45
C LEU A 237 -5.57 -4.36 -11.65
N TYR A 238 -6.68 -4.24 -10.94
CA TYR A 238 -7.77 -5.22 -10.94
C TYR A 238 -9.15 -4.55 -11.07
N ARG A 239 -10.13 -5.35 -11.46
CA ARG A 239 -11.53 -4.92 -11.51
C ARG A 239 -12.51 -6.02 -11.10
N ALA A 240 -13.52 -5.66 -10.33
CA ALA A 240 -14.71 -6.48 -10.05
C ALA A 240 -15.97 -5.93 -10.75
N HIS A 241 -16.03 -4.62 -10.99
CA HIS A 241 -17.04 -4.00 -11.83
C HIS A 241 -16.84 -4.36 -13.32
N ASP A 242 -17.96 -4.34 -14.05
CA ASP A 242 -17.94 -4.43 -15.51
C ASP A 242 -17.63 -3.07 -16.15
N ILE A 243 -16.38 -2.64 -15.95
CA ILE A 243 -15.82 -1.39 -16.48
C ILE A 243 -14.49 -1.70 -17.20
N GLU A 244 -13.94 -0.72 -17.92
CA GLU A 244 -12.67 -0.89 -18.65
C GLU A 244 -11.45 -0.56 -17.77
N CYS A 245 -11.62 0.38 -16.85
CA CYS A 245 -10.60 0.81 -15.89
C CYS A 245 -10.56 -0.05 -14.63
N ASP A 246 -9.53 0.18 -13.83
CA ASP A 246 -9.34 -0.45 -12.53
C ASP A 246 -10.28 0.13 -11.48
N ASP A 247 -10.87 -0.74 -10.65
CA ASP A 247 -11.60 -0.35 -9.43
C ASP A 247 -10.85 -0.74 -8.15
N THR A 248 -9.82 -1.57 -8.26
CA THR A 248 -9.00 -2.09 -7.15
C THR A 248 -7.55 -2.17 -7.59
N SER A 249 -6.67 -1.44 -6.92
CA SER A 249 -5.29 -1.27 -7.37
C SER A 249 -4.32 -1.12 -6.21
N THR A 250 -3.13 -1.71 -6.39
CA THR A 250 -1.92 -1.24 -5.73
C THR A 250 -0.98 -0.58 -6.74
N ILE A 251 -0.40 0.55 -6.37
CA ILE A 251 0.59 1.24 -7.19
C ILE A 251 1.77 1.62 -6.30
N ARG A 252 2.96 1.14 -6.65
CA ARG A 252 4.21 1.47 -5.96
C ARG A 252 4.97 2.53 -6.75
N VAL A 253 5.16 3.69 -6.13
CA VAL A 253 6.01 4.75 -6.67
C VAL A 253 7.31 4.78 -5.89
N ARG A 254 8.45 4.73 -6.59
CA ARG A 254 9.76 5.04 -6.01
C ARG A 254 10.12 6.46 -6.41
N THR A 255 10.31 7.34 -5.44
CA THR A 255 10.78 8.70 -5.72
C THR A 255 12.26 8.68 -6.10
N ALA A 256 12.73 9.74 -6.74
CA ALA A 256 14.16 9.95 -7.03
C ALA A 256 15.00 10.01 -5.75
N SER A 257 14.41 10.41 -4.61
CA SER A 257 15.04 10.37 -3.28
C SER A 257 15.04 8.98 -2.64
N GLY A 258 14.46 7.97 -3.29
CA GLY A 258 14.41 6.58 -2.80
C GLY A 258 13.23 6.27 -1.88
N THR A 259 12.39 7.26 -1.54
CA THR A 259 11.18 7.06 -0.73
C THR A 259 10.18 6.22 -1.52
N VAL A 260 9.55 5.26 -0.85
CA VAL A 260 8.47 4.45 -1.43
C VAL A 260 7.12 5.05 -1.05
N VAL A 261 6.28 5.27 -2.06
CA VAL A 261 4.85 5.61 -1.89
C VAL A 261 4.03 4.40 -2.33
N MET A 262 3.28 3.82 -1.39
CA MET A 262 2.38 2.70 -1.67
C MET A 262 0.93 3.18 -1.71
N LEU A 263 0.30 3.13 -2.87
CA LEU A 263 -1.10 3.48 -3.06
C LEU A 263 -1.90 2.18 -3.05
N ALA A 264 -2.81 2.00 -2.09
CA ALA A 264 -3.64 0.79 -1.93
C ALA A 264 -5.12 1.20 -1.89
N LEU A 265 -5.81 1.04 -3.03
CA LEU A 265 -7.08 1.72 -3.29
C LEU A 265 -8.11 0.73 -3.85
N THR A 266 -9.35 0.81 -3.38
CA THR A 266 -10.47 0.02 -3.91
C THR A 266 -11.79 0.81 -3.89
N LEU A 267 -12.68 0.46 -4.81
CA LEU A 267 -14.09 0.87 -4.85
C LEU A 267 -15.04 -0.30 -4.52
N CYS A 268 -14.47 -1.44 -4.14
CA CYS A 268 -15.15 -2.72 -3.94
C CYS A 268 -15.02 -3.20 -2.48
N ALA A 269 -14.96 -2.25 -1.54
CA ALA A 269 -14.95 -2.53 -0.11
C ALA A 269 -16.33 -3.00 0.40
N ALA A 270 -16.37 -3.68 1.53
CA ALA A 270 -17.62 -4.02 2.21
C ALA A 270 -18.28 -2.75 2.77
N GLU A 271 -17.47 -1.82 3.27
CA GLU A 271 -17.92 -0.54 3.83
C GLU A 271 -17.03 0.62 3.36
N GLN A 272 -17.65 1.79 3.18
CA GLN A 272 -16.89 3.00 2.84
C GLN A 272 -16.20 3.54 4.08
N THR A 273 -14.86 3.57 4.08
CA THR A 273 -14.07 4.14 5.18
C THR A 273 -13.50 5.51 4.83
N ARG A 274 -13.03 6.22 5.86
CA ARG A 274 -12.30 7.48 5.73
C ARG A 274 -10.96 7.20 5.04
N PRO A 275 -10.71 7.73 3.84
CA PRO A 275 -9.44 7.49 3.15
C PRO A 275 -8.33 8.30 3.83
N SER A 276 -7.12 7.73 3.86
CA SER A 276 -6.01 8.29 4.63
C SER A 276 -4.68 8.25 3.88
N VAL A 277 -3.80 9.19 4.22
CA VAL A 277 -2.39 9.16 3.85
C VAL A 277 -1.55 9.00 5.10
N THR A 278 -0.69 7.99 5.14
CA THR A 278 0.16 7.67 6.29
C THR A 278 1.62 7.93 5.97
N LEU A 279 2.28 8.73 6.79
CA LEU A 279 3.72 8.87 6.84
C LEU A 279 4.28 7.87 7.87
N HIS A 280 5.14 6.95 7.39
CA HIS A 280 5.71 5.88 8.20
C HIS A 280 7.10 6.27 8.68
N GLY A 281 7.25 6.51 9.99
CA GLY A 281 8.54 6.79 10.63
C GLY A 281 9.12 5.59 11.39
N THR A 282 10.36 5.73 11.86
CA THR A 282 11.01 4.78 12.78
C THR A 282 10.67 5.02 14.25
N GLN A 283 10.10 6.17 14.60
CA GLN A 283 9.72 6.51 15.98
C GLN A 283 8.25 6.86 16.13
N GLY A 284 7.51 6.90 15.02
CA GLY A 284 6.09 7.17 15.02
C GLY A 284 5.46 7.07 13.63
N THR A 285 4.17 7.32 13.58
CA THR A 285 3.39 7.44 12.35
C THR A 285 2.57 8.73 12.39
N ALA A 286 2.28 9.28 11.22
CA ALA A 286 1.30 10.37 11.09
C ALA A 286 0.27 9.99 10.02
N VAL A 287 -1.00 9.96 10.39
CA VAL A 287 -2.13 9.56 9.53
C VAL A 287 -2.99 10.78 9.26
N LEU A 288 -2.99 11.24 8.02
CA LEU A 288 -3.83 12.34 7.54
C LEU A 288 -5.11 11.77 6.91
N TYR A 289 -6.25 11.97 7.56
CA TYR A 289 -7.57 11.78 6.95
C TYR A 289 -7.89 13.01 6.09
N TYR A 290 -7.34 13.01 4.87
CA TYR A 290 -7.29 14.21 4.01
C TYR A 290 -8.66 14.75 3.61
N THR A 291 -9.74 13.99 3.78
CA THR A 291 -11.10 14.47 3.52
C THR A 291 -11.59 15.40 4.62
N GLU A 292 -11.13 15.17 5.86
CA GLU A 292 -11.56 15.83 7.10
C GLU A 292 -10.52 16.82 7.66
N ASP A 293 -9.35 16.91 7.03
CA ASP A 293 -8.21 17.72 7.50
C ASP A 293 -7.81 17.39 8.95
N GLU A 294 -7.94 16.10 9.32
CA GLU A 294 -7.57 15.54 10.63
C GLU A 294 -6.25 14.78 10.52
N LEU A 295 -5.29 15.11 11.39
CA LEU A 295 -3.98 14.47 11.47
C LEU A 295 -3.84 13.75 12.82
N ALA A 296 -3.69 12.43 12.78
CA ALA A 296 -3.36 11.63 13.96
C ALA A 296 -1.86 11.31 13.96
N VAL A 297 -1.13 11.83 14.95
CA VAL A 297 0.30 11.60 15.14
C VAL A 297 0.50 10.64 16.31
N THR A 298 1.11 9.49 16.06
CA THR A 298 1.39 8.47 17.08
C THR A 298 2.89 8.31 17.27
N THR A 299 3.38 8.50 18.50
CA THR A 299 4.77 8.28 18.91
C THR A 299 4.82 7.39 20.16
N ALA A 300 5.99 7.22 20.76
CA ALA A 300 6.13 6.55 22.06
C ALA A 300 5.34 7.23 23.19
N ASP A 301 5.05 8.54 23.07
CA ASP A 301 4.34 9.32 24.08
C ASP A 301 2.81 9.19 23.97
N GLY A 302 2.31 8.49 22.94
CA GLY A 302 0.89 8.28 22.66
C GLY A 302 0.46 8.88 21.32
N THR A 303 -0.86 9.02 21.15
CA THR A 303 -1.48 9.57 19.94
C THR A 303 -2.06 10.95 20.21
N VAL A 304 -1.72 11.92 19.36
CA VAL A 304 -2.29 13.27 19.35
C VAL A 304 -3.10 13.44 18.06
N ILE A 305 -4.32 13.98 18.18
CA ILE A 305 -5.19 14.28 17.04
C ILE A 305 -5.28 15.80 16.90
N GLU A 306 -4.98 16.29 15.70
CA GLU A 306 -4.96 17.71 15.34
C GLU A 306 -5.94 17.95 14.17
N HIS A 307 -6.71 19.04 14.19
CA HIS A 307 -7.64 19.41 13.13
C HIS A 307 -7.19 20.70 12.44
N PHE A 308 -7.28 20.73 11.12
CA PHE A 308 -6.78 21.84 10.29
C PHE A 308 -7.86 22.45 9.41
N GLY A 309 -7.62 23.69 9.00
CA GLY A 309 -8.41 24.32 7.95
C GLY A 309 -7.89 23.96 6.55
N ARG A 310 -8.72 24.22 5.55
CA ARG A 310 -8.39 24.07 4.13
C ARG A 310 -8.65 25.36 3.38
N ALA A 311 -7.66 25.80 2.59
CA ALA A 311 -7.80 26.92 1.68
C ALA A 311 -8.61 26.54 0.43
N ASN A 312 -9.44 27.44 -0.06
CA ASN A 312 -10.14 27.28 -1.33
C ASN A 312 -9.16 27.54 -2.49
N LEU A 313 -9.01 26.59 -3.41
CA LEU A 313 -8.04 26.72 -4.51
C LEU A 313 -8.40 27.81 -5.54
N LEU A 314 -9.67 28.14 -5.72
CA LEU A 314 -10.05 29.27 -6.59
C LEU A 314 -9.71 30.61 -5.92
N GLU A 315 -9.96 30.76 -4.62
CA GLU A 315 -9.51 31.93 -3.85
C GLU A 315 -8.00 32.08 -3.91
N ASN A 316 -7.24 30.99 -3.71
CA ASN A 316 -5.79 31.01 -3.82
C ASN A 316 -5.31 31.42 -5.24
N LEU A 317 -6.02 31.04 -6.31
CA LEU A 317 -5.70 31.50 -7.66
C LEU A 317 -5.98 33.01 -7.83
N LEU A 318 -7.09 33.49 -7.27
CA LEU A 318 -7.43 34.92 -7.28
C LEU A 318 -6.40 35.75 -6.49
N GLU A 319 -5.95 35.25 -5.34
CA GLU A 319 -4.88 35.85 -4.54
C GLU A 319 -3.53 35.81 -5.26
N HIS A 320 -3.20 34.72 -5.95
CA HIS A 320 -2.02 34.64 -6.79
C HIS A 320 -2.03 35.73 -7.86
N ARG A 321 -3.15 35.92 -8.56
CA ARG A 321 -3.30 36.97 -9.57
C ARG A 321 -3.17 38.37 -8.97
N ALA A 322 -3.74 38.58 -7.78
CA ALA A 322 -3.77 39.89 -7.15
C ALA A 322 -2.45 40.31 -6.49
N SER A 323 -1.68 39.37 -5.94
CA SER A 323 -0.49 39.67 -5.12
C SER A 323 0.70 38.73 -5.31
N GLY A 324 0.63 37.74 -6.19
CA GLY A 324 1.70 36.78 -6.43
C GLY A 324 1.85 35.70 -5.35
N THR A 325 0.83 35.50 -4.51
CA THR A 325 0.80 34.41 -3.52
C THR A 325 1.05 33.07 -4.21
N PRO A 326 1.95 32.19 -3.72
CA PRO A 326 2.19 30.91 -4.36
C PRO A 326 0.91 30.07 -4.50
N LEU A 327 0.75 29.43 -5.65
CA LEU A 327 -0.34 28.47 -5.85
C LEU A 327 -0.12 27.24 -4.97
N LEU A 328 -1.20 26.72 -4.40
CA LEU A 328 -1.20 25.50 -3.57
C LEU A 328 -1.16 24.23 -4.42
N SER A 329 -1.74 24.27 -5.62
CA SER A 329 -1.78 23.15 -6.57
C SER A 329 -1.46 23.62 -8.00
N PRO A 330 -0.26 24.19 -8.26
CA PRO A 330 0.12 24.61 -9.60
C PRO A 330 0.27 23.41 -10.53
N LEU A 331 -0.07 23.58 -11.81
CA LEU A 331 0.10 22.53 -12.84
C LEU A 331 1.52 21.95 -12.83
N ALA A 332 2.54 22.81 -12.69
CA ALA A 332 3.95 22.40 -12.60
C ALA A 332 4.28 21.42 -11.45
N CYS A 333 3.44 21.35 -10.42
CA CYS A 333 3.56 20.40 -9.31
C CYS A 333 2.65 19.16 -9.44
N SER A 334 1.99 18.96 -10.59
CA SER A 334 1.19 17.76 -10.87
C SER A 334 1.99 16.66 -11.60
N GLY A 335 3.27 16.88 -11.89
CA GLY A 335 4.09 15.98 -12.70
C GLY A 335 4.24 14.57 -12.11
N ALA A 336 4.40 14.45 -10.79
CA ALA A 336 4.47 13.15 -10.12
C ALA A 336 3.14 12.39 -10.23
N PHE A 337 2.01 13.08 -10.08
CA PHE A 337 0.68 12.49 -10.28
C PHE A 337 0.49 12.07 -11.74
N MET A 338 0.91 12.89 -12.69
CA MET A 338 0.82 12.57 -14.12
C MET A 338 1.65 11.35 -14.50
N ARG A 339 2.80 11.11 -13.85
CA ARG A 339 3.56 9.86 -14.01
C ARG A 339 2.76 8.63 -13.58
N VAL A 340 1.98 8.73 -12.49
CA VAL A 340 1.09 7.66 -12.02
C VAL A 340 -0.07 7.45 -13.00
N LEU A 341 -0.75 8.53 -13.38
CA LEU A 341 -1.87 8.47 -14.34
C LEU A 341 -1.43 7.83 -15.66
N ASP A 342 -0.30 8.25 -16.21
CA ASP A 342 0.20 7.76 -17.49
C ASP A 342 0.68 6.31 -17.41
N ALA A 343 1.21 5.87 -16.27
CA ALA A 343 1.50 4.47 -16.03
C ALA A 343 0.22 3.62 -16.02
N VAL A 344 -0.87 4.08 -15.38
CA VAL A 344 -2.18 3.41 -15.41
C VAL A 344 -2.75 3.39 -16.83
N ARG A 345 -2.61 4.49 -17.58
CA ARG A 345 -3.05 4.61 -18.97
C ARG A 345 -2.33 3.64 -19.91
N LEU A 346 -1.02 3.47 -19.74
CA LEU A 346 -0.18 2.60 -20.57
C LEU A 346 -0.16 1.14 -20.10
N ALA A 347 -0.62 0.86 -18.87
CA ALA A 347 -0.72 -0.51 -18.36
C ALA A 347 -1.66 -1.38 -19.23
N PRO A 348 -1.45 -2.71 -19.23
CA PRO A 348 -2.43 -3.64 -19.78
C PRO A 348 -3.81 -3.44 -19.13
N PRO A 349 -4.90 -3.91 -19.77
CA PRO A 349 -6.22 -3.90 -19.15
C PRO A 349 -6.19 -4.55 -17.76
N PRO A 350 -6.88 -3.96 -16.76
CA PRO A 350 -6.92 -4.48 -15.41
C PRO A 350 -7.48 -5.91 -15.40
N GLN A 351 -6.91 -6.75 -14.54
CA GLN A 351 -7.33 -8.13 -14.44
C GLN A 351 -8.71 -8.24 -13.78
N PRO A 352 -9.67 -8.98 -14.37
CA PRO A 352 -10.91 -9.31 -13.68
C PRO A 352 -10.63 -10.16 -12.45
N ILE A 353 -11.18 -9.77 -11.30
CA ILE A 353 -11.17 -10.58 -10.09
C ILE A 353 -12.15 -11.74 -10.30
N ASP A 354 -11.72 -12.96 -9.96
CA ASP A 354 -12.55 -14.14 -10.11
C ASP A 354 -13.85 -14.00 -9.28
N PRO A 355 -15.04 -14.23 -9.88
CA PRO A 355 -16.32 -14.03 -9.19
C PRO A 355 -16.49 -14.83 -7.90
N SER A 356 -15.75 -15.92 -7.69
CA SER A 356 -15.76 -16.68 -6.43
C SER A 356 -15.25 -15.88 -5.23
N TYR A 357 -14.48 -14.81 -5.47
CA TYR A 357 -13.98 -13.89 -4.44
C TYR A 357 -14.79 -12.58 -4.34
N VAL A 358 -15.93 -12.50 -5.02
CA VAL A 358 -16.74 -11.28 -5.08
C VAL A 358 -18.19 -11.58 -4.70
N THR A 359 -18.70 -10.85 -3.71
CA THR A 359 -20.13 -10.83 -3.39
C THR A 359 -20.76 -9.54 -3.91
N TRP A 360 -21.84 -9.63 -4.67
CA TRP A 360 -22.63 -8.44 -5.04
C TRP A 360 -23.69 -8.16 -3.98
N ILE A 361 -23.74 -6.91 -3.51
CA ILE A 361 -24.72 -6.43 -2.54
C ILE A 361 -25.64 -5.41 -3.21
N GLY A 362 -26.95 -5.56 -3.00
CA GLY A 362 -27.98 -4.70 -3.59
C GLY A 362 -28.36 -5.09 -5.03
N ASP A 363 -29.30 -4.33 -5.60
CA ASP A 363 -29.88 -4.57 -6.94
C ASP A 363 -29.83 -3.31 -7.82
N GLY A 364 -29.95 -3.50 -9.14
CA GLY A 364 -30.05 -2.38 -10.09
C GLY A 364 -28.88 -1.41 -10.02
N ASP A 365 -29.16 -0.12 -9.96
CA ASP A 365 -28.16 0.96 -9.87
C ASP A 365 -27.46 1.03 -8.51
N GLU A 366 -28.04 0.47 -7.45
CA GLU A 366 -27.45 0.44 -6.10
C GLU A 366 -26.54 -0.78 -5.88
N ALA A 367 -26.57 -1.75 -6.81
CA ALA A 367 -25.72 -2.94 -6.73
C ALA A 367 -24.24 -2.57 -6.76
N HIS A 368 -23.44 -3.15 -5.85
CA HIS A 368 -21.99 -2.99 -5.80
C HIS A 368 -21.28 -4.30 -5.46
N PRO A 369 -20.07 -4.54 -6.00
CA PRO A 369 -19.25 -5.69 -5.65
C PRO A 369 -18.48 -5.45 -4.35
N VAL A 370 -18.31 -6.51 -3.57
CA VAL A 370 -17.45 -6.59 -2.40
C VAL A 370 -16.43 -7.69 -2.63
N VAL A 371 -15.15 -7.32 -2.69
CA VAL A 371 -14.04 -8.28 -2.81
C VAL A 371 -13.71 -8.82 -1.42
N HIS A 372 -13.71 -10.14 -1.27
CA HIS A 372 -13.51 -10.78 0.04
C HIS A 372 -12.15 -10.43 0.64
N GLY A 373 -12.15 -9.90 1.87
CA GLY A 373 -10.92 -9.58 2.63
C GLY A 373 -10.11 -8.40 2.08
N ILE A 374 -10.68 -7.56 1.21
CA ILE A 374 -9.95 -6.49 0.54
C ILE A 374 -9.38 -5.44 1.49
N GLU A 375 -10.06 -5.14 2.60
CA GLU A 375 -9.61 -4.16 3.58
C GLU A 375 -8.32 -4.60 4.28
N ASP A 376 -8.27 -5.85 4.75
CA ASP A 376 -7.07 -6.43 5.36
C ASP A 376 -5.93 -6.49 4.33
N LEU A 377 -6.23 -6.93 3.10
CA LEU A 377 -5.25 -6.99 2.01
C LEU A 377 -4.60 -5.63 1.72
N LEU A 378 -5.39 -4.56 1.63
CA LEU A 378 -4.87 -3.21 1.36
C LEU A 378 -4.13 -2.62 2.56
N GLN A 379 -4.53 -2.92 3.79
CA GLN A 379 -3.77 -2.55 4.99
C GLN A 379 -2.40 -3.24 5.01
N ARG A 380 -2.35 -4.54 4.70
CA ARG A 380 -1.09 -5.28 4.53
C ARG A 380 -0.22 -4.65 3.44
N ALA A 381 -0.80 -4.29 2.30
CA ALA A 381 -0.08 -3.61 1.23
C ALA A 381 0.58 -2.31 1.71
N CYS A 382 -0.15 -1.46 2.44
CA CYS A 382 0.39 -0.23 3.01
C CYS A 382 1.53 -0.50 4.01
N HIS A 383 1.35 -1.41 4.96
CA HIS A 383 2.34 -1.70 6.01
C HIS A 383 3.60 -2.38 5.47
N ALA A 384 3.43 -3.33 4.55
CA ALA A 384 4.51 -4.08 3.94
C ALA A 384 5.19 -3.32 2.79
N GLN A 385 4.53 -2.28 2.28
CA GLN A 385 4.86 -1.64 1.00
C GLN A 385 4.88 -2.64 -0.16
N ALA A 386 3.97 -3.62 -0.12
CA ALA A 386 3.84 -4.72 -1.08
C ALA A 386 2.67 -4.49 -2.06
N THR A 387 2.80 -4.96 -3.30
CA THR A 387 1.68 -4.98 -4.26
C THR A 387 0.72 -6.15 -3.96
N ILE A 388 -0.51 -6.09 -4.47
CA ILE A 388 -1.47 -7.20 -4.36
C ILE A 388 -0.88 -8.50 -4.93
N GLY A 389 -0.20 -8.42 -6.08
CA GLY A 389 0.46 -9.53 -6.74
C GLY A 389 1.63 -10.11 -5.94
N GLU A 390 2.28 -9.33 -5.07
CA GLU A 390 3.27 -9.85 -4.13
C GLU A 390 2.62 -10.47 -2.89
N LEU A 391 1.49 -9.91 -2.43
CA LEU A 391 0.66 -10.48 -1.37
C LEU A 391 -0.05 -11.77 -1.82
N CYS A 392 -0.16 -12.02 -3.12
CA CYS A 392 -0.68 -13.23 -3.74
C CYS A 392 -2.02 -13.73 -3.15
N PRO A 393 -3.08 -12.90 -3.10
CA PRO A 393 -4.40 -13.47 -2.90
C PRO A 393 -4.72 -14.43 -4.06
N GLY A 394 -5.56 -15.42 -3.83
CA GLY A 394 -5.83 -16.49 -4.80
C GLY A 394 -6.36 -16.05 -6.17
N TRP A 395 -6.73 -14.78 -6.35
CA TRP A 395 -7.21 -14.18 -7.59
C TRP A 395 -6.20 -13.25 -8.28
N ALA A 396 -5.07 -12.92 -7.64
CA ALA A 396 -4.08 -12.00 -8.22
C ALA A 396 -3.19 -12.67 -9.26
N ARG A 397 -2.68 -11.89 -10.23
CA ARG A 397 -1.60 -12.35 -11.10
C ARG A 397 -0.30 -12.40 -10.30
N PRO A 398 0.52 -13.46 -10.46
CA PRO A 398 1.87 -13.47 -9.94
C PRO A 398 2.65 -12.27 -10.48
N SER A 399 3.37 -11.55 -9.61
CA SER A 399 4.14 -10.37 -10.03
C SER A 399 5.26 -10.78 -11.02
N PRO A 400 5.41 -10.11 -12.18
CA PRO A 400 6.39 -10.48 -13.20
C PRO A 400 7.86 -10.14 -12.85
N SER A 401 8.17 -9.71 -11.62
CA SER A 401 9.50 -9.19 -11.27
C SER A 401 10.54 -10.29 -10.98
N SER A 402 11.19 -10.80 -12.03
CA SER A 402 12.62 -10.60 -12.32
C SER A 402 13.05 -11.51 -13.49
N SER A 403 13.85 -10.98 -14.42
CA SER A 403 14.33 -11.68 -15.62
C SER A 403 15.44 -12.71 -15.35
N VAL A 404 15.63 -13.15 -14.09
CA VAL A 404 16.69 -14.08 -13.67
C VAL A 404 16.09 -15.11 -12.72
N SER A 405 15.71 -16.27 -13.28
CA SER A 405 14.98 -17.36 -12.59
C SER A 405 13.57 -16.99 -12.15
N PRO A 406 12.61 -17.94 -12.11
CA PRO A 406 11.28 -17.62 -11.59
C PRO A 406 11.40 -17.19 -10.12
N SER A 407 10.78 -16.05 -9.79
CA SER A 407 10.74 -15.47 -8.43
C SER A 407 10.02 -16.38 -7.42
N SER A 408 9.29 -17.37 -7.94
CA SER A 408 8.64 -18.41 -7.17
C SER A 408 8.79 -19.79 -7.83
N LEU A 409 9.03 -20.82 -7.01
CA LEU A 409 9.12 -22.22 -7.45
C LEU A 409 8.02 -23.04 -6.77
N PRO A 410 7.18 -23.76 -7.54
CA PRO A 410 6.12 -24.58 -6.95
C PRO A 410 6.67 -25.85 -6.32
N LEU A 411 6.09 -26.24 -5.18
CA LEU A 411 6.23 -27.55 -4.57
C LEU A 411 5.08 -28.41 -5.12
N VAL A 412 5.40 -29.35 -6.00
CA VAL A 412 4.42 -30.22 -6.65
C VAL A 412 4.47 -31.61 -6.05
N LEU A 413 3.30 -32.09 -5.63
CA LEU A 413 3.09 -33.41 -5.03
C LEU A 413 1.94 -34.11 -5.77
N ASP A 414 2.21 -35.28 -6.37
CA ASP A 414 1.24 -36.05 -7.16
C ASP A 414 0.52 -35.21 -8.26
N GLY A 415 1.21 -34.22 -8.84
CA GLY A 415 0.65 -33.31 -9.84
C GLY A 415 -0.18 -32.16 -9.29
N ARG A 416 -0.27 -31.99 -7.95
CA ARG A 416 -0.88 -30.84 -7.27
C ARG A 416 0.18 -29.91 -6.68
N GLU A 417 -0.05 -28.61 -6.77
CA GLU A 417 0.76 -27.61 -6.06
C GLU A 417 0.33 -27.58 -4.59
N VAL A 418 1.26 -27.88 -3.68
CA VAL A 418 1.03 -27.88 -2.22
C VAL A 418 1.76 -26.75 -1.51
N GLY A 419 2.64 -26.04 -2.22
CA GLY A 419 3.22 -24.81 -1.71
C GLY A 419 4.10 -24.10 -2.74
N PHE A 420 4.65 -22.96 -2.33
CA PHE A 420 5.52 -22.15 -3.18
C PHE A 420 6.72 -21.67 -2.39
N TYR A 421 7.91 -21.91 -2.92
CA TYR A 421 9.13 -21.23 -2.51
C TYR A 421 9.18 -19.84 -3.16
N ARG A 422 9.57 -18.83 -2.38
CA ARG A 422 9.75 -17.44 -2.81
C ARG A 422 11.16 -16.99 -2.47
N ASP A 423 11.81 -16.27 -3.38
CA ASP A 423 13.15 -15.74 -3.14
C ASP A 423 13.18 -14.53 -2.19
N GLY A 424 12.04 -13.86 -2.01
CA GLY A 424 11.86 -12.70 -1.16
C GLY A 424 12.60 -11.43 -1.60
N ILE A 425 13.05 -11.34 -2.87
CA ILE A 425 13.80 -10.17 -3.36
C ILE A 425 12.97 -8.89 -3.35
N ALA A 426 11.65 -9.01 -3.51
CA ALA A 426 10.70 -7.91 -3.53
C ALA A 426 10.32 -7.39 -2.13
N VAL A 427 10.70 -8.11 -1.06
CA VAL A 427 10.44 -7.70 0.32
C VAL A 427 11.12 -6.36 0.60
N SER A 428 10.44 -5.46 1.31
CA SER A 428 11.02 -4.17 1.69
C SER A 428 12.27 -4.35 2.56
N PRO A 429 13.34 -3.54 2.37
CA PRO A 429 14.57 -3.64 3.17
C PRO A 429 14.35 -3.59 4.68
N PHE A 430 13.35 -2.84 5.16
CA PHE A 430 13.01 -2.74 6.60
C PHE A 430 12.36 -4.01 7.18
N LEU A 431 12.03 -4.97 6.31
CA LEU A 431 11.45 -6.27 6.68
C LEU A 431 12.47 -7.41 6.54
N SER A 432 13.74 -7.08 6.26
CA SER A 432 14.86 -8.00 6.04
C SER A 432 14.58 -9.03 4.93
N PRO A 433 14.83 -8.68 3.65
CA PRO A 433 14.55 -9.54 2.50
C PRO A 433 15.21 -10.90 2.63
N ARG A 434 14.46 -11.98 2.39
CA ARG A 434 14.93 -13.36 2.55
C ARG A 434 13.99 -14.35 1.86
N PRO A 435 14.47 -15.55 1.45
CA PRO A 435 13.60 -16.59 0.94
C PRO A 435 12.68 -17.19 2.00
N TYR A 436 11.47 -17.60 1.58
CA TYR A 436 10.44 -18.20 2.44
C TYR A 436 9.45 -19.04 1.63
N LEU A 437 8.66 -19.88 2.31
CA LEU A 437 7.61 -20.70 1.73
C LEU A 437 6.23 -20.08 2.00
N HIS A 438 5.51 -19.70 0.96
CA HIS A 438 4.12 -19.22 1.04
C HIS A 438 3.46 -19.14 -0.35
N PRO A 439 2.16 -19.48 -0.51
CA PRO A 439 1.38 -20.25 0.44
C PRO A 439 1.94 -21.67 0.57
N VAL A 440 1.68 -22.31 1.72
CA VAL A 440 1.81 -23.75 1.91
C VAL A 440 0.43 -24.25 2.32
N ALA A 441 -0.02 -25.37 1.75
CA ALA A 441 -1.35 -25.87 1.94
C ALA A 441 -1.39 -27.37 2.24
N THR A 442 -2.49 -27.82 2.83
CA THR A 442 -2.85 -29.25 2.91
C THR A 442 -3.18 -29.81 1.52
N ARG A 443 -3.37 -31.13 1.38
CA ARG A 443 -3.67 -31.74 0.07
C ARG A 443 -5.04 -31.32 -0.48
N ASP A 444 -5.99 -30.98 0.40
CA ASP A 444 -7.28 -30.38 0.05
C ASP A 444 -7.24 -28.84 -0.09
N GLY A 445 -6.04 -28.25 -0.07
CA GLY A 445 -5.83 -26.84 -0.37
C GLY A 445 -6.18 -25.89 0.78
N VAL A 446 -6.13 -26.34 2.04
CA VAL A 446 -6.23 -25.46 3.20
C VAL A 446 -4.88 -24.76 3.40
N ILE A 447 -4.81 -23.45 3.20
CA ILE A 447 -3.58 -22.67 3.39
C ILE A 447 -3.24 -22.62 4.89
N VAL A 448 -2.01 -23.01 5.23
CA VAL A 448 -1.51 -23.12 6.60
C VAL A 448 -0.30 -22.22 6.88
N THR A 449 0.11 -21.37 5.93
CA THR A 449 1.05 -20.26 6.15
C THR A 449 0.44 -18.91 5.85
N ASP A 450 0.88 -17.88 6.54
CA ASP A 450 0.53 -16.49 6.26
C ASP A 450 1.80 -15.64 6.06
N HIS A 451 1.71 -14.58 5.26
CA HIS A 451 2.82 -13.65 5.03
C HIS A 451 2.35 -12.20 5.04
N PHE A 452 3.26 -11.29 5.39
CA PHE A 452 2.95 -9.87 5.55
C PHE A 452 1.66 -9.60 6.36
N PRO A 453 1.39 -10.31 7.48
CA PRO A 453 0.19 -10.06 8.25
C PRO A 453 0.20 -8.62 8.78
N ALA A 454 -0.97 -7.98 8.86
CA ALA A 454 -1.06 -6.57 9.23
C ALA A 454 -0.47 -6.27 10.62
N ASP A 455 -0.46 -7.27 11.51
CA ASP A 455 0.11 -7.19 12.86
C ASP A 455 1.66 -7.15 12.88
N HIS A 456 2.32 -7.88 11.96
CA HIS A 456 3.75 -8.13 11.91
C HIS A 456 4.18 -8.38 10.46
N VAL A 457 4.22 -7.33 9.64
CA VAL A 457 4.50 -7.45 8.20
C VAL A 457 5.87 -8.05 7.84
N TRP A 458 6.79 -8.17 8.80
CA TRP A 458 8.05 -8.88 8.61
C TRP A 458 7.95 -10.40 8.83
N HIS A 459 6.80 -10.96 9.19
CA HIS A 459 6.58 -12.40 9.24
C HIS A 459 6.29 -12.93 7.83
N LEU A 460 7.11 -13.86 7.36
CA LEU A 460 7.12 -14.34 5.99
C LEU A 460 6.96 -15.87 5.97
N GLY A 461 5.71 -16.35 5.86
CA GLY A 461 5.40 -17.76 5.67
C GLY A 461 6.17 -18.71 6.59
N ALA A 462 6.81 -19.71 6.01
CA ALA A 462 7.76 -20.59 6.70
C ALA A 462 9.19 -20.40 6.18
N GLY A 463 10.18 -20.35 7.06
CA GLY A 463 11.58 -20.18 6.67
C GLY A 463 12.54 -20.06 7.84
N ILE A 464 13.79 -19.67 7.52
CA ILE A 464 14.87 -19.49 8.49
C ILE A 464 15.22 -18.00 8.60
N ALA A 465 15.13 -17.45 9.81
CA ALA A 465 15.53 -16.07 10.10
C ALA A 465 15.88 -15.89 11.57
N VAL A 466 16.76 -14.94 11.87
CA VAL A 466 17.24 -14.66 13.24
C VAL A 466 17.17 -13.15 13.49
N GLN A 467 16.77 -12.73 14.69
CA GLN A 467 16.65 -11.29 14.99
C GLN A 467 18.01 -10.62 15.22
N ASP A 468 19.02 -11.38 15.62
CA ASP A 468 20.33 -10.85 15.99
C ASP A 468 21.43 -11.78 15.47
N VAL A 469 22.16 -11.33 14.44
CA VAL A 469 23.35 -11.99 13.89
C VAL A 469 24.51 -11.02 14.04
N ASP A 470 25.30 -11.17 15.10
CA ASP A 470 26.33 -10.19 15.50
C ASP A 470 25.84 -8.73 15.50
N GLY A 471 24.63 -8.49 16.00
CA GLY A 471 23.99 -7.18 16.08
C GLY A 471 23.21 -6.75 14.83
N VAL A 472 23.15 -7.60 13.79
CA VAL A 472 22.39 -7.38 12.56
C VAL A 472 21.04 -8.09 12.62
N ASN A 473 19.96 -7.37 12.26
CA ASN A 473 18.61 -7.91 12.24
C ASN A 473 18.26 -8.50 10.87
N VAL A 474 18.22 -9.83 10.77
CA VAL A 474 17.80 -10.55 9.55
C VAL A 474 16.37 -11.11 9.65
N TRP A 475 15.64 -10.75 10.70
CA TRP A 475 14.22 -11.08 10.91
C TRP A 475 13.28 -10.03 10.32
N GLY A 476 13.67 -8.75 10.39
CA GLY A 476 12.87 -7.60 9.98
C GLY A 476 12.18 -6.90 11.15
N GLY A 477 11.58 -5.74 10.87
CA GLY A 477 10.83 -4.99 11.88
C GLY A 477 11.71 -4.32 12.92
N ARG A 478 11.24 -4.21 14.16
CA ARG A 478 11.99 -3.57 15.25
C ARG A 478 12.97 -4.56 15.89
N THR A 479 14.15 -4.09 16.26
CA THR A 479 15.17 -4.84 17.00
C THR A 479 14.93 -4.72 18.50
N TYR A 480 14.91 -5.83 19.24
CA TYR A 480 14.81 -5.78 20.69
C TYR A 480 16.18 -5.40 21.27
N ARG A 481 16.20 -4.44 22.21
CA ARG A 481 17.42 -4.01 22.88
C ARG A 481 17.27 -4.14 24.38
N ARG A 482 18.24 -4.82 24.99
CA ARG A 482 18.31 -5.00 26.45
C ARG A 482 18.35 -3.66 27.17
N GLU A 483 19.10 -2.70 26.63
CA GLU A 483 19.30 -1.39 27.24
C GLU A 483 18.03 -0.54 27.22
N ALA A 484 17.20 -0.71 26.18
CA ALA A 484 15.92 -0.03 26.05
C ALA A 484 14.74 -0.80 26.68
N GLN A 485 14.99 -2.04 27.14
CA GLN A 485 13.96 -3.00 27.57
C GLN A 485 12.77 -3.08 26.60
N GLY A 486 13.05 -3.01 25.30
CA GLY A 486 12.02 -2.80 24.31
C GLY A 486 12.48 -2.91 22.87
N TYR A 487 11.50 -2.86 21.97
CA TYR A 487 11.70 -2.90 20.54
C TYR A 487 11.96 -1.51 20.00
N VAL A 488 13.00 -1.33 19.18
CA VAL A 488 13.35 -0.06 18.54
C VAL A 488 13.64 -0.26 17.07
N TRP A 489 13.27 0.71 16.24
CA TRP A 489 13.69 0.72 14.84
C TRP A 489 15.14 1.18 14.76
N ARG A 490 15.95 0.48 13.98
CA ARG A 490 17.36 0.77 13.74
C ARG A 490 17.66 0.56 12.26
N ALA A 491 18.76 1.13 11.79
CA ALA A 491 19.29 0.86 10.45
C ALA A 491 20.23 -0.36 10.49
N ASP A 492 19.76 -1.47 11.06
CA ASP A 492 20.51 -2.71 11.27
C ASP A 492 19.95 -3.90 10.47
N HIS A 493 19.01 -3.65 9.55
CA HIS A 493 18.37 -4.68 8.75
C HIS A 493 19.34 -5.29 7.73
N GLY A 494 19.62 -6.57 7.92
CA GLY A 494 20.33 -7.41 6.96
C GLY A 494 19.39 -8.04 5.93
N ARG A 495 19.94 -8.96 5.14
CA ARG A 495 19.20 -9.76 4.14
C ARG A 495 19.77 -11.16 4.01
N ILE A 496 18.97 -12.07 3.49
CA ILE A 496 19.39 -13.39 3.03
C ILE A 496 19.18 -13.43 1.52
N SER A 497 20.22 -13.73 0.76
CA SER A 497 20.18 -13.70 -0.70
C SER A 497 20.68 -15.01 -1.29
N ARG A 498 19.96 -15.53 -2.27
CA ARG A 498 20.32 -16.75 -2.98
C ARG A 498 21.57 -16.57 -3.82
N THR A 499 22.54 -17.47 -3.63
CA THR A 499 23.78 -17.54 -4.43
C THR A 499 23.80 -18.74 -5.38
N GLY A 500 22.99 -19.77 -5.11
CA GLY A 500 22.83 -20.93 -5.99
C GLY A 500 21.59 -21.72 -5.62
N ILE A 501 20.99 -22.39 -6.60
CA ILE A 501 19.81 -23.24 -6.41
C ILE A 501 19.79 -24.37 -7.43
N THR A 502 19.35 -25.54 -7.02
CA THR A 502 19.11 -26.69 -7.89
C THR A 502 17.87 -27.43 -7.40
N GLN A 503 16.94 -27.71 -8.32
CA GLN A 503 15.74 -28.48 -8.03
C GLN A 503 15.89 -29.90 -8.58
N HIS A 504 15.61 -30.90 -7.74
CA HIS A 504 15.66 -32.32 -8.06
C HIS A 504 14.33 -32.95 -7.70
N GLY A 505 13.38 -32.94 -8.65
CA GLY A 505 12.05 -33.50 -8.45
C GLY A 505 11.33 -32.83 -7.28
N ASP A 506 11.26 -33.56 -6.17
CA ASP A 506 10.59 -33.24 -4.92
C ASP A 506 11.53 -32.62 -3.86
N SER A 507 12.68 -32.11 -4.29
CA SER A 507 13.62 -31.40 -3.43
C SER A 507 14.27 -30.19 -4.11
N LEU A 508 14.70 -29.24 -3.27
CA LEU A 508 15.38 -28.01 -3.62
C LEU A 508 16.62 -27.89 -2.75
N GLU A 509 17.78 -27.74 -3.39
CA GLU A 509 19.05 -27.48 -2.74
C GLU A 509 19.48 -26.05 -3.06
N GLU A 510 19.84 -25.29 -2.05
CA GLU A 510 20.22 -23.90 -2.19
C GLU A 510 21.43 -23.52 -1.36
N THR A 511 22.19 -22.56 -1.89
CA THR A 511 23.21 -21.83 -1.16
C THR A 511 22.76 -20.38 -1.05
N LEU A 512 22.85 -19.85 0.16
CA LEU A 512 22.41 -18.51 0.50
C LEU A 512 23.53 -17.76 1.21
N ARG A 513 23.50 -16.43 1.09
CA ARG A 513 24.40 -15.51 1.78
C ARG A 513 23.58 -14.60 2.69
N TRP A 514 23.96 -14.56 3.96
CA TRP A 514 23.41 -13.64 4.94
C TRP A 514 24.31 -12.42 5.00
N SER A 515 23.73 -11.23 4.87
CA SER A 515 24.48 -9.99 4.77
C SER A 515 23.96 -8.90 5.67
N GLY A 516 24.88 -8.06 6.16
CA GLY A 516 24.57 -6.83 6.86
C GLY A 516 23.92 -5.75 5.97
N PRO A 517 23.46 -4.64 6.56
CA PRO A 517 22.88 -3.50 5.83
C PRO A 517 23.86 -2.87 4.82
N ASP A 518 25.17 -3.02 5.04
CA ASP A 518 26.25 -2.56 4.16
C ASP A 518 26.61 -3.56 3.04
N GLY A 519 25.99 -4.74 3.02
CA GLY A 519 26.28 -5.82 2.08
C GLY A 519 27.47 -6.70 2.49
N GLY A 520 28.07 -6.49 3.66
CA GLY A 520 29.09 -7.37 4.22
C GLY A 520 28.55 -8.79 4.44
N ALA A 521 29.34 -9.83 4.18
CA ALA A 521 28.90 -11.21 4.42
C ALA A 521 29.01 -11.55 5.91
N LEU A 522 27.96 -12.12 6.50
CA LEU A 522 27.93 -12.60 7.88
C LEU A 522 28.01 -14.12 7.91
N LEU A 523 27.11 -14.79 7.18
CA LEU A 523 27.01 -16.25 7.11
C LEU A 523 26.84 -16.71 5.67
N HIS A 524 27.29 -17.93 5.42
CA HIS A 524 26.84 -18.77 4.33
C HIS A 524 25.86 -19.80 4.87
N GLU A 525 24.76 -20.00 4.17
CA GLU A 525 23.78 -21.02 4.47
C GLU A 525 23.73 -22.04 3.33
N ALA A 526 23.79 -23.31 3.68
CA ALA A 526 23.39 -24.40 2.80
C ALA A 526 22.04 -24.92 3.29
N ARG A 527 21.02 -24.93 2.42
CA ARG A 527 19.68 -25.41 2.76
C ARG A 527 19.21 -26.45 1.76
N ARG A 528 18.57 -27.51 2.26
CA ARG A 528 17.78 -28.45 1.48
C ARG A 528 16.34 -28.38 1.95
N ILE A 529 15.41 -28.25 1.01
CA ILE A 529 13.97 -28.35 1.24
C ILE A 529 13.49 -29.56 0.46
N SER A 530 12.88 -30.54 1.10
CA SER A 530 12.29 -31.71 0.43
C SER A 530 10.84 -31.89 0.84
N TRP A 531 10.02 -32.45 -0.04
CA TRP A 531 8.63 -32.74 0.26
C TRP A 531 8.23 -34.10 -0.29
N ARG A 532 7.34 -34.82 0.41
CA ARG A 532 6.88 -36.15 -0.05
C ARG A 532 5.49 -36.48 0.47
N THR A 533 4.82 -37.40 -0.21
CA THR A 533 3.56 -37.97 0.26
C THR A 533 3.83 -38.86 1.46
N VAL A 534 2.98 -38.75 2.49
CA VAL A 534 3.01 -39.63 3.68
C VAL A 534 1.89 -40.65 3.56
N ASN A 535 0.66 -40.16 3.36
CA ASN A 535 -0.52 -40.97 3.09
C ASN A 535 -1.56 -40.14 2.32
N GLU A 536 -2.79 -40.63 2.17
CA GLU A 536 -3.83 -39.93 1.40
C GLU A 536 -4.21 -38.55 1.97
N ALA A 537 -4.09 -38.38 3.29
CA ALA A 537 -4.53 -37.18 4.02
C ALA A 537 -3.36 -36.30 4.51
N ALA A 538 -2.11 -36.71 4.33
CA ALA A 538 -0.94 -36.00 4.85
C ALA A 538 0.28 -36.06 3.92
N TRP A 539 1.07 -34.99 3.96
CA TRP A 539 2.36 -34.90 3.29
C TRP A 539 3.41 -34.29 4.23
N ALA A 540 4.68 -34.55 3.94
CA ALA A 540 5.81 -34.08 4.74
C ALA A 540 6.58 -33.00 3.99
N LEU A 541 7.01 -31.96 4.70
CA LEU A 541 7.96 -30.94 4.28
C LEU A 541 9.14 -30.95 5.23
N THR A 542 10.35 -31.23 4.73
CA THR A 542 11.57 -31.21 5.52
C THR A 542 12.46 -30.05 5.09
N ILE A 543 13.00 -29.32 6.06
CA ILE A 543 13.94 -28.22 5.85
C ILE A 543 15.20 -28.51 6.65
N ASP A 544 16.27 -28.86 5.94
CA ASP A 544 17.63 -28.96 6.49
C ASP A 544 18.37 -27.66 6.21
N PHE A 545 19.04 -27.08 7.20
CA PHE A 545 19.91 -25.93 7.00
C PHE A 545 21.19 -26.00 7.84
N SER A 546 22.27 -25.46 7.29
CA SER A 546 23.55 -25.29 7.97
C SER A 546 24.03 -23.85 7.82
N LEU A 547 24.40 -23.20 8.92
CA LEU A 547 24.93 -21.84 8.95
C LEU A 547 26.42 -21.87 9.28
N THR A 548 27.23 -21.23 8.43
CA THR A 548 28.69 -21.16 8.56
C THR A 548 29.15 -19.70 8.49
N PRO A 549 30.04 -19.22 9.38
CA PRO A 549 30.64 -17.89 9.25
C PRO A 549 31.26 -17.63 7.88
N ALA A 550 30.98 -16.45 7.32
CA ALA A 550 31.61 -16.03 6.07
C ALA A 550 33.10 -15.68 6.26
N GLY A 551 33.49 -15.18 7.44
CA GLY A 551 34.87 -14.90 7.84
C GLY A 551 35.47 -15.96 8.77
N GLU A 552 36.70 -15.72 9.25
CA GLU A 552 37.40 -16.60 10.21
C GLU A 552 36.86 -16.47 11.65
N ASN A 553 36.18 -15.37 11.96
CA ASN A 553 35.67 -15.12 13.30
C ASN A 553 34.39 -15.92 13.57
N PRO A 554 34.20 -16.46 14.78
CA PRO A 554 32.91 -16.99 15.20
C PRO A 554 31.80 -15.94 15.09
N VAL A 555 30.58 -16.38 14.75
CA VAL A 555 29.39 -15.52 14.65
C VAL A 555 28.40 -15.92 15.74
N ALA A 556 27.87 -14.94 16.46
CA ALA A 556 26.83 -15.13 17.46
C ALA A 556 25.43 -14.95 16.85
N LEU A 557 24.54 -15.91 17.15
CA LEU A 557 23.14 -15.93 16.77
C LEU A 557 22.29 -15.73 18.02
N GLY A 558 21.50 -14.67 18.04
CA GLY A 558 20.69 -14.26 19.17
C GLY A 558 19.22 -14.05 18.82
N SER A 559 18.44 -13.79 19.87
CA SER A 559 17.02 -13.48 19.83
C SER A 559 16.72 -12.36 20.85
N PRO A 560 15.50 -11.83 20.92
CA PRO A 560 15.10 -11.02 22.07
C PRO A 560 15.31 -11.74 23.40
N GLY A 561 15.08 -13.06 23.43
CA GLY A 561 15.28 -13.92 24.59
C GLY A 561 16.70 -13.92 25.11
N SER A 562 17.67 -14.16 24.23
CA SER A 562 19.10 -14.06 24.58
C SER A 562 19.54 -12.63 24.91
N ASN A 563 18.79 -11.63 24.42
CA ASN A 563 18.97 -10.22 24.75
C ASN A 563 18.16 -9.77 25.98
N GLY A 564 17.59 -10.70 26.75
CA GLY A 564 16.96 -10.43 28.05
C GLY A 564 15.45 -10.24 28.06
N ARG A 565 14.75 -10.49 26.94
CA ARG A 565 13.27 -10.57 26.89
C ARG A 565 12.82 -11.99 27.21
N SER A 566 12.46 -12.27 28.47
CA SER A 566 11.94 -13.59 28.84
C SER A 566 10.79 -14.04 27.91
N GLY A 567 10.81 -15.31 27.48
CA GLY A 567 9.85 -15.87 26.49
C GLY A 567 9.98 -15.30 25.07
N GLY A 568 11.05 -14.57 24.78
CA GLY A 568 11.31 -13.94 23.49
C GLY A 568 12.24 -14.73 22.57
N GLY A 569 12.30 -16.06 22.70
CA GLY A 569 13.30 -16.91 22.04
C GLY A 569 13.12 -17.13 20.53
N TYR A 570 12.28 -16.37 19.83
CA TYR A 570 12.06 -16.60 18.40
C TYR A 570 13.33 -16.33 17.58
N GLY A 571 13.57 -17.19 16.58
CA GLY A 571 14.74 -17.16 15.71
C GLY A 571 15.19 -18.57 15.35
N GLY A 572 15.70 -18.75 14.14
CA GLY A 572 15.88 -20.06 13.52
C GLY A 572 14.75 -20.38 12.56
N PHE A 573 14.28 -21.63 12.62
CA PHE A 573 13.08 -22.02 11.90
C PHE A 573 11.85 -21.35 12.51
N PHE A 574 11.02 -20.76 11.66
CA PHE A 574 9.75 -20.20 12.04
C PHE A 574 8.68 -20.43 10.99
N TRP A 575 7.48 -20.69 11.46
CA TRP A 575 6.27 -20.90 10.70
C TRP A 575 5.21 -19.90 11.15
N ARG A 576 4.92 -18.92 10.31
CA ARG A 576 3.80 -18.00 10.49
C ARG A 576 2.52 -18.67 10.02
N LEU A 577 1.60 -18.97 10.94
CA LEU A 577 0.28 -19.50 10.60
C LEU A 577 -0.71 -18.36 10.32
N PRO A 578 -1.74 -18.60 9.49
CA PRO A 578 -2.90 -17.72 9.40
C PRO A 578 -3.66 -17.66 10.73
N THR A 579 -4.45 -16.60 10.90
CA THR A 579 -5.48 -16.56 11.94
C THR A 579 -6.35 -17.82 11.85
N SER A 580 -6.53 -18.49 12.98
CA SER A 580 -7.25 -19.75 13.06
C SER A 580 -8.11 -19.81 14.31
N GLU A 581 -9.20 -20.59 14.22
CA GLU A 581 -10.15 -20.80 15.31
C GLU A 581 -9.95 -22.20 15.92
N ASN A 582 -10.44 -22.40 17.15
CA ASN A 582 -10.40 -23.69 17.86
C ASN A 582 -8.98 -24.30 17.92
N ILE A 583 -7.99 -23.45 18.20
CA ILE A 583 -6.59 -23.85 18.21
C ILE A 583 -6.34 -24.84 19.35
N THR A 584 -5.72 -25.96 19.01
CA THR A 584 -5.18 -26.94 19.96
C THR A 584 -3.69 -27.09 19.71
N ILE A 585 -2.90 -26.89 20.77
CA ILE A 585 -1.44 -27.06 20.74
C ILE A 585 -1.10 -28.16 21.74
N THR A 586 -0.39 -29.19 21.29
CA THR A 586 -0.01 -30.32 22.15
C THR A 586 1.40 -30.82 21.83
N THR A 587 2.02 -31.41 22.82
CA THR A 587 3.20 -32.25 22.71
C THR A 587 2.91 -33.60 23.39
N ALA A 588 3.91 -34.47 23.51
CA ALA A 588 3.75 -35.72 24.24
C ALA A 588 3.36 -35.49 25.72
N ASP A 589 3.92 -34.45 26.33
CA ASP A 589 3.85 -34.23 27.79
C ASP A 589 3.14 -32.92 28.19
N ALA A 590 2.80 -32.05 27.23
CA ALA A 590 2.23 -30.74 27.51
C ALA A 590 1.14 -30.33 26.51
N SER A 591 0.31 -29.36 26.91
CA SER A 591 -0.78 -28.84 26.09
C SER A 591 -1.00 -27.35 26.32
N GLY A 592 -1.53 -26.67 25.32
CA GLY A 592 -1.79 -25.23 25.32
C GLY A 592 -0.52 -24.41 25.15
N GLU A 593 -0.67 -23.16 24.72
CA GLU A 593 0.47 -22.25 24.48
C GLU A 593 1.40 -22.15 25.70
N ALA A 594 0.85 -21.82 26.87
CA ALA A 594 1.64 -21.62 28.08
C ALA A 594 2.38 -22.89 28.57
N GLY A 595 1.81 -24.07 28.29
CA GLY A 595 2.41 -25.35 28.67
C GLY A 595 3.53 -25.78 27.72
N VAL A 596 3.44 -25.41 26.44
CA VAL A 596 4.37 -25.86 25.39
C VAL A 596 5.48 -24.83 25.10
N HIS A 597 5.19 -23.53 25.24
CA HIS A 597 6.15 -22.46 24.96
C HIS A 597 7.40 -22.57 25.86
N GLY A 598 8.56 -22.78 25.24
CA GLY A 598 9.84 -22.97 25.91
C GLY A 598 10.14 -24.40 26.35
N THR A 599 9.30 -25.37 26.00
CA THR A 599 9.58 -26.79 26.25
C THR A 599 10.45 -27.38 25.16
N VAL A 600 11.26 -28.37 25.53
CA VAL A 600 11.93 -29.25 24.57
C VAL A 600 11.11 -30.52 24.50
N SER A 601 10.56 -30.80 23.31
CA SER A 601 9.72 -31.97 23.07
C SER A 601 9.99 -32.52 21.68
N ASP A 602 9.82 -33.82 21.55
CA ASP A 602 10.08 -34.57 20.33
C ASP A 602 9.18 -34.21 19.15
N TRP A 603 7.99 -33.69 19.44
CA TRP A 603 7.11 -33.13 18.44
C TRP A 603 6.22 -32.07 19.07
N LEU A 604 5.66 -31.24 18.21
CA LEU A 604 4.60 -30.30 18.52
C LEU A 604 3.49 -30.45 17.49
N CYS A 605 2.27 -30.66 17.95
CA CYS A 605 1.07 -30.68 17.11
C CYS A 605 0.30 -29.38 17.27
N TRP A 606 -0.03 -28.76 16.14
CA TRP A 606 -0.93 -27.63 16.03
C TRP A 606 -2.16 -28.04 15.21
N GLN A 607 -3.34 -27.89 15.78
CA GLN A 607 -4.61 -28.12 15.09
C GLN A 607 -5.46 -26.86 15.17
N GLY A 608 -6.21 -26.58 14.10
CA GLY A 608 -7.11 -25.43 14.09
C GLY A 608 -7.98 -25.39 12.85
N ILE A 609 -8.89 -24.42 12.81
CA ILE A 609 -9.74 -24.13 11.67
C ILE A 609 -9.17 -22.90 10.94
N PHE A 610 -8.73 -23.11 9.69
CA PHE A 610 -8.15 -22.10 8.82
C PHE A 610 -9.15 -21.79 7.71
N SER A 611 -9.62 -20.54 7.64
CA SER A 611 -10.64 -20.11 6.66
C SER A 611 -11.84 -21.06 6.59
N GLY A 612 -12.35 -21.47 7.77
CA GLY A 612 -13.52 -22.35 7.91
C GLY A 612 -13.25 -23.84 7.70
N ARG A 613 -12.01 -24.27 7.42
CA ARG A 613 -11.65 -25.69 7.23
C ARG A 613 -10.61 -26.17 8.23
N PRO A 614 -10.78 -27.35 8.85
CA PRO A 614 -9.80 -27.88 9.80
C PRO A 614 -8.52 -28.36 9.10
N ALA A 615 -7.38 -28.16 9.76
CA ALA A 615 -6.09 -28.74 9.36
C ALA A 615 -5.22 -29.04 10.60
N THR A 616 -4.27 -29.96 10.42
CA THR A 616 -3.30 -30.35 11.45
C THR A 616 -1.88 -30.20 10.91
N LEU A 617 -1.01 -29.57 11.69
CA LEU A 617 0.43 -29.49 11.45
C LEU A 617 1.16 -30.18 12.60
N LEU A 618 2.01 -31.15 12.29
CA LEU A 618 2.88 -31.81 13.25
C LEU A 618 4.33 -31.45 12.92
N PHE A 619 4.99 -30.76 13.84
CA PHE A 619 6.37 -30.31 13.71
C PHE A 619 7.28 -31.29 14.47
N LEU A 620 8.25 -31.85 13.77
CA LEU A 620 9.22 -32.80 14.29
C LEU A 620 10.62 -32.23 14.05
N PRO A 621 11.38 -31.89 15.09
CA PRO A 621 12.78 -31.57 14.93
C PRO A 621 13.55 -32.89 14.75
N ASN A 622 14.74 -32.84 14.16
CA ASN A 622 15.59 -34.04 14.09
C ASN A 622 15.93 -34.61 15.47
N ASP A 623 16.27 -35.90 15.49
CA ASP A 623 16.73 -36.61 16.69
C ASP A 623 17.88 -35.86 17.37
N ASN A 624 17.73 -35.61 18.68
CA ASN A 624 18.64 -34.83 19.56
C ASN A 624 18.55 -33.30 19.47
N ALA A 625 17.50 -32.73 18.87
CA ALA A 625 17.27 -31.29 18.96
C ALA A 625 16.97 -30.87 20.42
N ILE A 626 17.83 -29.99 20.95
CA ILE A 626 17.70 -29.40 22.29
C ILE A 626 17.03 -28.02 22.26
N ASP A 627 16.64 -27.57 21.07
CA ASP A 627 16.05 -26.26 20.85
C ASP A 627 14.61 -26.23 21.40
N PRO A 628 14.25 -25.27 22.25
CA PRO A 628 12.88 -25.15 22.74
C PRO A 628 11.88 -24.75 21.66
N TRP A 629 10.63 -25.20 21.81
CA TRP A 629 9.53 -24.72 20.98
C TRP A 629 9.16 -23.28 21.33
N PHE A 630 9.21 -22.39 20.35
CA PHE A 630 8.57 -21.08 20.44
C PHE A 630 7.16 -21.18 19.87
N VAL A 631 6.15 -20.99 20.71
CA VAL A 631 4.75 -21.08 20.28
C VAL A 631 3.99 -19.83 20.68
N ARG A 632 3.16 -19.31 19.78
CA ARG A 632 2.15 -18.30 20.08
C ARG A 632 0.87 -18.61 19.32
N ALA A 633 -0.25 -18.63 20.01
CA ALA A 633 -1.60 -18.58 19.46
C ALA A 633 -2.24 -17.23 19.77
N GLU A 634 -2.02 -16.69 20.97
CA GLU A 634 -2.52 -15.37 21.35
C GLU A 634 -1.67 -14.24 20.74
N GLY A 635 -2.36 -13.20 20.27
CA GLY A 635 -1.77 -12.05 19.61
C GLY A 635 -1.41 -12.32 18.15
N TYR A 636 -0.62 -13.38 17.89
CA TYR A 636 -0.28 -13.79 16.53
C TYR A 636 0.03 -15.31 16.48
N PRO A 637 -0.54 -16.08 15.52
CA PRO A 637 -0.23 -17.50 15.36
C PRO A 637 1.18 -17.77 14.81
N GLY A 638 1.99 -18.54 15.52
CA GLY A 638 3.35 -18.86 15.09
C GLY A 638 3.98 -20.02 15.86
N VAL A 639 4.72 -20.86 15.14
CA VAL A 639 5.53 -21.95 15.69
C VAL A 639 6.97 -21.75 15.23
N GLY A 640 7.93 -21.89 16.13
CA GLY A 640 9.35 -21.85 15.79
C GLY A 640 10.14 -22.84 16.62
N LEU A 641 11.31 -23.20 16.11
CA LEU A 641 12.30 -23.99 16.81
C LEU A 641 13.43 -23.05 17.21
N ALA A 642 13.45 -22.66 18.49
CA ALA A 642 14.23 -21.53 18.97
C ALA A 642 15.72 -21.87 19.07
N LEU A 643 16.52 -21.33 18.14
CA LEU A 643 17.98 -21.47 18.18
C LEU A 643 18.57 -20.84 19.45
N ALA A 644 18.10 -19.64 19.81
CA ALA A 644 18.63 -18.86 20.92
C ALA A 644 17.48 -18.55 21.90
N TRP A 645 17.20 -19.43 22.85
CA TRP A 645 16.09 -19.23 23.79
C TRP A 645 16.37 -18.12 24.82
N ASP A 646 17.37 -18.34 25.68
CA ASP A 646 17.78 -17.42 26.75
C ASP A 646 19.26 -17.01 26.63
N ARG A 647 20.00 -17.64 25.71
CA ARG A 647 21.43 -17.42 25.45
C ARG A 647 21.72 -17.48 23.95
N PRO A 648 22.70 -16.70 23.46
CA PRO A 648 23.08 -16.77 22.06
C PRO A 648 23.78 -18.11 21.75
N VAL A 649 23.64 -18.56 20.51
CA VAL A 649 24.36 -19.72 19.97
C VAL A 649 25.49 -19.22 19.09
N THR A 650 26.70 -19.74 19.29
CA THR A 650 27.86 -19.40 18.47
C THR A 650 28.09 -20.48 17.42
N THR A 651 28.34 -20.06 16.18
CA THR A 651 28.77 -20.95 15.10
C THR A 651 30.19 -20.60 14.66
N THR A 652 31.00 -21.62 14.34
CA THR A 652 32.36 -21.45 13.77
C THR A 652 32.44 -22.16 12.42
N ARG A 653 33.58 -22.05 11.71
CA ARG A 653 33.77 -22.80 10.44
C ARG A 653 34.00 -24.29 10.68
N GLU A 654 34.62 -24.64 11.80
CA GLU A 654 34.91 -26.01 12.22
C GLU A 654 33.68 -26.69 12.84
N ALA A 655 32.77 -25.89 13.40
CA ALA A 655 31.50 -26.35 13.94
C ALA A 655 30.34 -25.48 13.42
N PRO A 656 29.91 -25.69 12.15
CA PRO A 656 28.72 -25.05 11.61
C PRO A 656 27.48 -25.43 12.40
N LEU A 657 26.56 -24.48 12.57
CA LEU A 657 25.26 -24.76 13.17
C LEU A 657 24.37 -25.44 12.13
N ALA A 658 24.05 -26.72 12.35
CA ALA A 658 23.11 -27.46 11.52
C ALA A 658 21.83 -27.80 12.28
N ARG A 659 20.69 -27.69 11.58
CA ARG A 659 19.37 -28.08 12.06
C ARG A 659 18.53 -28.65 10.94
N SER A 660 17.55 -29.45 11.32
CA SER A 660 16.55 -29.96 10.42
C SER A 660 15.23 -30.13 11.16
N VAL A 661 14.15 -29.88 10.42
CA VAL A 661 12.78 -29.94 10.89
C VAL A 661 11.90 -30.52 9.79
N THR A 662 11.08 -31.50 10.15
CA THR A 662 10.04 -32.07 9.32
C THR A 662 8.69 -31.59 9.80
N ILE A 663 7.83 -31.19 8.88
CA ILE A 663 6.47 -30.75 9.15
C ILE A 663 5.54 -31.69 8.39
N LEU A 664 4.72 -32.46 9.11
CA LEU A 664 3.61 -33.19 8.52
C LEU A 664 2.39 -32.28 8.45
N ILE A 665 1.84 -32.14 7.26
CA ILE A 665 0.74 -31.23 6.95
C ILE A 665 -0.44 -32.08 6.51
N ALA A 666 -1.47 -32.12 7.35
CA ALA A 666 -2.60 -33.04 7.19
C ALA A 666 -3.93 -32.29 7.04
N ASP A 667 -4.80 -32.87 6.21
CA ASP A 667 -6.18 -32.45 6.08
C ASP A 667 -6.96 -32.79 7.36
N GLY A 668 -7.78 -31.85 7.84
CA GLY A 668 -8.65 -32.07 8.98
C GLY A 668 -7.94 -32.12 10.35
N ALA A 669 -8.73 -32.52 11.35
CA ALA A 669 -8.24 -32.75 12.71
C ALA A 669 -7.90 -34.24 12.89
N LEU A 670 -6.71 -34.52 13.41
CA LEU A 670 -6.27 -35.84 13.82
C LEU A 670 -6.60 -36.12 15.29
N THR A 671 -6.90 -37.38 15.60
CA THR A 671 -7.01 -37.85 17.00
C THR A 671 -5.64 -37.91 17.68
N PRO A 672 -5.54 -37.80 19.02
CA PRO A 672 -4.27 -37.93 19.74
C PRO A 672 -3.46 -39.19 19.41
N ASP A 673 -4.14 -40.33 19.25
CA ASP A 673 -3.49 -41.59 18.87
C ASP A 673 -2.87 -41.50 17.47
N ALA A 674 -3.62 -40.98 16.49
CA ALA A 674 -3.12 -40.76 15.13
C ALA A 674 -1.93 -39.79 15.08
N VAL A 675 -1.95 -38.72 15.88
CA VAL A 675 -0.80 -37.80 16.02
C VAL A 675 0.42 -38.54 16.55
N SER A 676 0.25 -39.32 17.61
CA SER A 676 1.35 -40.08 18.23
C SER A 676 1.91 -41.14 17.29
N THR A 677 1.05 -41.86 16.56
CA THR A 677 1.45 -42.85 15.55
C THR A 677 2.24 -42.19 14.43
N LEU A 678 1.73 -41.13 13.81
CA LEU A 678 2.43 -40.42 12.75
C LEU A 678 3.77 -39.85 13.21
N ALA A 679 3.83 -39.32 14.44
CA ALA A 679 5.07 -38.82 15.01
C ALA A 679 6.13 -39.92 15.18
N ALA A 680 5.71 -41.10 15.64
CA ALA A 680 6.61 -42.24 15.84
C ALA A 680 7.08 -42.83 14.50
N GLU A 681 6.19 -42.95 13.51
CA GLU A 681 6.52 -43.45 12.17
C GLU A 681 7.51 -42.52 11.46
N GLU A 682 7.31 -41.20 11.53
CA GLU A 682 8.19 -40.24 10.84
C GLU A 682 9.60 -40.15 11.46
N ARG A 683 9.73 -40.38 12.77
CA ARG A 683 11.02 -40.38 13.48
C ARG A 683 11.83 -41.66 13.26
N HIS A 684 11.15 -42.74 12.90
CA HIS A 684 11.78 -44.03 12.59
C HIS A 684 11.30 -44.52 11.21
N PRO A 685 11.59 -43.76 10.14
CA PRO A 685 10.98 -43.95 8.82
C PRO A 685 11.44 -45.21 8.08
#